data_AF-A0A4U0XQW2-F1
#
_entry.id   AF-A0A4U0XQW2-F1
#
_cell.length_a   1.000
_cell.length_b   1.000
_cell.length_c   1.000
_cell.angle_alpha   90.00
_cell.angle_beta   90.00
_cell.angle_gamma   90.00
#
_symmetry.space_group_name_H-M   'P 1'
#
loop_
_entity.id
_entity.type
_entity.pdbx_description
1 polymer ?
#
loop_
_entity_poly.entity_id
_entity_poly.type
_entity_poly.pdbx_seq_one_letter_code
_entity_poly.pdbx_strand_id
1 'polypeptide(L)'
;MFLRRSVFALARQSAFRPAVSRSFTTSIVRRDAHKSDPAPGEYDKKMKPFEEIETEADLLPPGAPVGTIPTDLDQATGLDRLEIMGKMQGIDIFDMKPLDASRKGTLDNPIVVRSFGDEQYAGCTGVPADTHVVWWLTMSRDRPIERCPECGNVLKMEYVGAQDDAHHDAHGHDSHDTHADHDGAHNYEGEPKTFADFPCPSDMPPLLRALPTTSIFRTVNTARNFSASSANMVKKVYFECSWFGPELKFDANGKRDKSAAPSSDMKVRTGRINFELFDDVAPRTVENFRALCTGEKGFGYQGSKFHRVIPDFMLQGGDFTRGNGTGGKSIYGEKFADENFKLKHNKPYLLSMANAGPNTNGSQFFITTVVTSWLDGKHVVFGQVPDNDVESKKVVQSIEACGSNSGTIKYNKEAGFQPPTIVRSGPIIRISPHEIHINDPTYWETLYKQPNDKWEWGIRAIGLPESTVGTVKHDLHKRRRAALSPFFSRRSVERVGHVIYENIANLVSRLDDARMARSNAIAIGSSSQTEDEDLDDAAAEVLGIVNMSALWHCLAVDIVTEYAFAHSYGLVKNKRKGGAWVAMLKVVLENSNFIKHFPVFLKIRDGMAKLPDWAMQRMGDGVQNAFALQKDMRVQIGAIQRGETSDLTYKAHPTIFHSILESESIPPEEKRLDRLWQDGQSVIVGGSETVAKVLTHTTFHLLDKPAVLARLRSELEEGGYMTAEMKRKGENPRWQDLERCAYLQAVVAEGLRVSLPAVQRMNRVLPTKPRLYIDPQTQNEWHIPPNTPVSMSAHLLHFDERVFPRPHEFLPERWLDDPTLEPTLPGVRSKTKDVSGNEAGGHGSGITDRGGKIDRELGKYIASFGYGTRICVGMNLAYAEMYTAIALLFGPHTSHGLQLQLYRTTHEDVKFSHDFVVDAPRLGTRGVRVVVG
;
A
#
# COMPACT_ATOMS: atom_id res chain seq x y z
N MET A 1 -53.70 36.02 -7.19
CA MET A 1 -54.68 35.61 -6.16
C MET A 1 -54.17 34.30 -5.57
N PHE A 2 -53.52 34.33 -4.39
CA PHE A 2 -54.11 34.02 -3.06
C PHE A 2 -54.54 32.52 -3.00
N LEU A 3 -54.05 31.58 -2.17
CA LEU A 3 -53.33 31.57 -0.88
C LEU A 3 -52.63 30.20 -0.63
N ARG A 4 -51.49 30.26 0.09
CA ARG A 4 -50.91 29.39 1.17
C ARG A 4 -50.83 27.86 0.99
N ARG A 5 -49.64 27.24 1.05
CA ARG A 5 -48.71 27.02 2.20
C ARG A 5 -49.38 26.47 3.48
N SER A 6 -49.43 25.14 3.59
CA SER A 6 -49.46 24.28 4.79
C SER A 6 -49.46 22.85 4.23
N VAL A 7 -48.42 22.03 4.32
CA VAL A 7 -48.21 21.02 5.38
C VAL A 7 -46.74 20.56 5.28
N PHE A 8 -45.90 21.02 6.20
CA PHE A 8 -44.61 20.41 6.56
C PHE A 8 -44.49 20.51 8.09
N ALA A 9 -45.23 19.66 8.79
CA ALA A 9 -45.12 19.47 10.23
C ALA A 9 -45.90 18.20 10.60
N LEU A 10 -45.25 17.03 10.56
CA LEU A 10 -45.56 15.80 11.34
C LEU A 10 -44.76 14.61 10.77
N ALA A 11 -43.45 14.56 11.06
CA ALA A 11 -42.64 13.33 11.11
C ALA A 11 -41.22 13.64 11.61
N ARG A 12 -41.10 14.41 12.69
CA ARG A 12 -39.87 14.52 13.50
C ARG A 12 -40.26 14.30 14.95
N GLN A 13 -40.50 13.05 15.33
CA GLN A 13 -40.44 12.58 16.70
C GLN A 13 -40.46 11.05 16.73
N SER A 14 -39.33 10.47 16.36
CA SER A 14 -38.90 9.15 16.82
C SER A 14 -37.38 9.20 16.91
N ALA A 15 -36.90 9.76 18.01
CA ALA A 15 -35.48 9.69 18.37
C ALA A 15 -35.15 8.21 18.58
N PHE A 16 -34.59 7.57 17.56
CA PHE A 16 -33.82 6.35 17.73
C PHE A 16 -32.71 6.66 18.73
N ARG A 17 -32.83 6.15 19.96
CA ARG A 17 -31.74 6.13 20.94
C ARG A 17 -30.58 5.33 20.34
N PRO A 18 -29.40 5.91 20.09
CA PRO A 18 -28.21 5.09 19.91
C PRO A 18 -27.90 4.46 21.28
N ALA A 19 -27.80 3.13 21.32
CA ALA A 19 -27.32 2.43 22.51
C ALA A 19 -25.81 2.69 22.63
N VAL A 20 -25.44 3.70 23.42
CA VAL A 20 -24.06 3.93 23.86
C VAL A 20 -24.10 4.43 25.32
N SER A 21 -23.65 3.60 26.27
CA SER A 21 -23.00 4.07 27.51
C SER A 21 -22.23 2.93 28.19
N ARG A 22 -20.93 3.16 28.44
CA ARG A 22 -20.19 2.74 29.63
C ARG A 22 -19.18 3.84 29.93
N SER A 23 -19.07 4.26 31.19
CA SER A 23 -18.11 5.27 31.65
C SER A 23 -16.68 4.71 31.56
N PHE A 24 -15.73 5.54 31.15
CA PHE A 24 -14.30 5.18 31.11
C PHE A 24 -13.43 6.41 31.43
N THR A 25 -12.36 6.19 32.18
CA THR A 25 -11.13 7.00 32.17
C THR A 25 -10.42 6.74 30.82
N THR A 26 -9.78 7.74 30.21
CA THR A 26 -9.04 7.53 28.94
C THR A 26 -7.54 7.63 29.12
N SER A 27 -6.85 6.49 28.99
CA SER A 27 -5.51 6.38 28.42
C SER A 27 -5.57 5.35 27.28
N ILE A 28 -5.05 5.68 26.10
CA ILE A 28 -5.19 4.83 24.91
C ILE A 28 -4.05 3.81 24.87
N VAL A 29 -4.29 2.60 25.39
CA VAL A 29 -3.69 1.34 24.93
C VAL A 29 -4.70 0.20 25.13
N ARG A 30 -5.01 -0.59 24.09
CA ARG A 30 -5.77 -1.86 24.21
C ARG A 30 -4.82 -3.03 24.00
N ARG A 31 -4.74 -3.96 24.96
CA ARG A 31 -4.11 -5.27 24.82
C ARG A 31 -5.08 -6.35 25.34
N ASP A 32 -5.32 -7.38 24.51
CA ASP A 32 -5.93 -8.64 24.94
C ASP A 32 -4.84 -9.51 25.58
N ALA A 33 -5.06 -10.03 26.79
CA ALA A 33 -4.11 -10.87 27.52
C ALA A 33 -4.07 -12.31 26.97
N HIS A 34 -2.87 -12.87 26.75
CA HIS A 34 -2.64 -14.26 26.39
C HIS A 34 -2.06 -15.05 27.58
N LYS A 35 -2.28 -16.37 27.58
CA LYS A 35 -2.01 -17.38 28.63
C LYS A 35 -0.55 -17.55 29.13
N SER A 36 0.34 -16.59 28.92
CA SER A 36 1.74 -16.67 29.35
C SER A 36 2.14 -15.65 30.43
N ASP A 37 1.19 -14.88 30.95
CA ASP A 37 1.48 -13.95 32.05
C ASP A 37 1.60 -14.72 33.39
N PRO A 38 2.59 -14.42 34.24
CA PRO A 38 2.73 -15.05 35.55
C PRO A 38 1.51 -14.74 36.45
N ALA A 39 1.15 -15.69 37.31
CA ALA A 39 0.03 -15.50 38.23
C ALA A 39 0.33 -14.40 39.26
N PRO A 40 -0.69 -13.66 39.76
CA PRO A 40 -0.49 -12.65 40.79
C PRO A 40 0.22 -13.23 42.02
N GLY A 41 1.38 -12.67 42.39
CA GLY A 41 2.14 -13.07 43.58
C GLY A 41 3.42 -13.89 43.37
N GLU A 42 3.81 -14.24 42.13
CA GLU A 42 5.14 -14.84 41.87
C GLU A 42 6.18 -13.75 41.51
N TYR A 43 7.20 -13.60 42.35
CA TYR A 43 8.29 -12.63 42.20
C TYR A 43 9.54 -13.25 41.58
N ASP A 44 10.05 -12.66 40.49
CA ASP A 44 11.41 -12.89 40.02
C ASP A 44 12.39 -11.99 40.80
N LYS A 45 13.48 -12.56 41.34
CA LYS A 45 14.40 -11.91 42.30
C LYS A 45 15.28 -10.79 41.72
N LYS A 46 14.94 -10.29 40.52
CA LYS A 46 15.72 -9.28 39.78
C LYS A 46 15.04 -7.91 39.71
N MET A 47 13.96 -7.68 40.47
CA MET A 47 13.19 -6.43 40.45
C MET A 47 13.00 -5.82 41.84
N LYS A 48 13.02 -4.48 41.90
CA LYS A 48 12.63 -3.73 43.10
C LYS A 48 11.10 -3.82 43.32
N PRO A 49 10.61 -3.97 44.56
CA PRO A 49 9.20 -3.82 44.92
C PRO A 49 8.63 -2.44 44.53
N PHE A 50 7.30 -2.33 44.41
CA PHE A 50 6.65 -1.08 43.96
C PHE A 50 6.92 0.07 44.94
N GLU A 51 6.99 -0.22 46.24
CA GLU A 51 7.28 0.78 47.27
C GLU A 51 8.73 1.30 47.25
N GLU A 52 9.62 0.66 46.48
CA GLU A 52 11.05 0.98 46.40
C GLU A 52 11.45 1.65 45.07
N ILE A 53 10.46 2.07 44.26
CA ILE A 53 10.67 2.80 43.00
C ILE A 53 10.73 4.30 43.32
N GLU A 54 11.94 4.87 43.28
CA GLU A 54 12.17 6.29 43.64
C GLU A 54 12.42 7.15 42.40
N THR A 55 12.96 6.59 41.31
CA THR A 55 13.40 7.35 40.13
C THR A 55 12.98 6.70 38.80
N GLU A 56 12.93 7.47 37.70
CA GLU A 56 12.69 6.91 36.35
C GLU A 56 13.73 5.87 35.93
N ALA A 57 14.94 5.92 36.49
CA ALA A 57 15.99 4.93 36.24
C ALA A 57 15.63 3.54 36.81
N ASP A 58 14.83 3.48 37.88
CA ASP A 58 14.31 2.22 38.44
C ASP A 58 13.28 1.55 37.53
N LEU A 59 12.74 2.31 36.56
CA LEU A 59 11.81 1.83 35.55
C LEU A 59 12.51 1.38 34.24
N LEU A 60 13.83 1.16 34.27
CA LEU A 60 14.59 0.59 33.16
C LEU A 60 14.75 -0.93 33.29
N PRO A 61 14.49 -1.73 32.23
CA PRO A 61 14.69 -3.16 32.27
C PRO A 61 16.19 -3.52 32.24
N PRO A 62 16.59 -4.66 32.83
CA PRO A 62 17.96 -5.17 32.73
C PRO A 62 18.36 -5.56 31.29
N GLY A 63 17.41 -5.62 30.36
CA GLY A 63 17.61 -6.02 28.97
C GLY A 63 17.80 -7.54 28.81
N ALA A 64 17.52 -8.05 27.61
CA ALA A 64 17.76 -9.47 27.32
C ALA A 64 19.18 -9.74 26.80
N PRO A 65 19.68 -10.98 26.99
CA PRO A 65 20.94 -11.42 26.42
C PRO A 65 20.97 -11.27 24.89
N VAL A 66 22.14 -10.88 24.36
CA VAL A 66 22.39 -10.69 22.93
C VAL A 66 22.03 -11.98 22.15
N GLY A 67 21.16 -11.84 21.13
CA GLY A 67 20.70 -12.97 20.32
C GLY A 67 19.38 -13.61 20.76
N THR A 68 18.75 -13.10 21.83
CA THR A 68 17.40 -13.53 22.27
C THR A 68 16.39 -12.39 22.12
N ILE A 69 15.11 -12.74 21.96
CA ILE A 69 14.03 -11.73 21.94
C ILE A 69 13.68 -11.43 23.40
N PRO A 70 13.81 -10.17 23.85
CA PRO A 70 13.49 -9.81 25.23
C PRO A 70 11.99 -9.98 25.51
N THR A 71 11.64 -10.46 26.71
CA THR A 71 10.23 -10.57 27.16
C THR A 71 9.60 -9.20 27.37
N ASP A 72 8.27 -9.10 27.50
CA ASP A 72 7.61 -7.82 27.84
C ASP A 72 8.22 -7.21 29.12
N LEU A 73 8.63 -8.05 30.05
CA LEU A 73 9.33 -7.67 31.28
C LEU A 73 10.77 -7.16 31.04
N ASP A 74 11.44 -7.63 29.98
CA ASP A 74 12.79 -7.22 29.59
C ASP A 74 12.79 -5.98 28.67
N GLN A 75 11.63 -5.55 28.17
CA GLN A 75 11.50 -4.39 27.27
C GLN A 75 10.69 -3.24 27.87
N ALA A 76 9.76 -3.53 28.79
CA ALA A 76 8.92 -2.50 29.39
C ALA A 76 9.82 -1.48 30.11
N THR A 77 9.65 -0.22 29.71
CA THR A 77 10.32 0.97 30.25
C THR A 77 9.27 1.98 30.69
N GLY A 78 9.56 2.81 31.69
CA GLY A 78 8.67 3.88 32.13
C GLY A 78 7.29 3.38 32.59
N LEU A 79 6.21 4.00 32.09
CA LEU A 79 4.83 3.74 32.50
C LEU A 79 4.36 2.29 32.26
N ASP A 80 4.77 1.68 31.16
CA ASP A 80 4.41 0.28 30.84
C ASP A 80 5.05 -0.67 31.87
N ARG A 81 6.27 -0.36 32.33
CA ARG A 81 6.96 -1.16 33.36
C ARG A 81 6.31 -0.96 34.73
N LEU A 82 5.98 0.28 35.07
CA LEU A 82 5.31 0.63 36.31
C LEU A 82 3.95 -0.07 36.41
N GLU A 83 3.18 -0.11 35.33
CA GLU A 83 1.90 -0.83 35.26
C GLU A 83 2.06 -2.34 35.43
N ILE A 84 3.06 -2.95 34.77
CA ILE A 84 3.35 -4.39 34.91
C ILE A 84 3.78 -4.71 36.35
N MET A 85 4.67 -3.91 36.95
CA MET A 85 5.13 -4.09 38.32
C MET A 85 3.99 -3.90 39.34
N GLY A 86 3.15 -2.88 39.14
CA GLY A 86 1.94 -2.67 39.96
C GLY A 86 0.98 -3.85 39.85
N LYS A 87 0.67 -4.32 38.64
CA LYS A 87 -0.22 -5.48 38.41
C LYS A 87 0.30 -6.78 39.01
N MET A 88 1.62 -7.02 38.94
CA MET A 88 2.26 -8.17 39.59
C MET A 88 2.11 -8.15 41.12
N GLN A 89 1.91 -6.96 41.70
CA GLN A 89 1.72 -6.73 43.14
C GLN A 89 0.25 -6.45 43.52
N GLY A 90 -0.68 -6.54 42.56
CA GLY A 90 -2.10 -6.32 42.79
C GLY A 90 -2.55 -4.84 42.83
N ILE A 91 -1.71 -3.92 42.36
CA ILE A 91 -1.96 -2.47 42.30
C ILE A 91 -2.26 -2.05 40.85
N ASP A 92 -3.49 -1.64 40.55
CA ASP A 92 -3.89 -1.14 39.22
C ASP A 92 -3.73 0.38 39.14
N ILE A 93 -2.66 0.83 38.47
CA ILE A 93 -2.21 2.23 38.44
C ILE A 93 -3.03 3.06 37.44
N PHE A 94 -3.57 2.42 36.40
CA PHE A 94 -4.42 3.03 35.39
C PHE A 94 -5.85 2.48 35.50
N ASP A 95 -6.47 2.61 36.68
CA ASP A 95 -7.80 2.03 36.94
C ASP A 95 -8.83 2.53 35.90
N MET A 96 -9.18 1.63 34.98
CA MET A 96 -10.17 1.84 33.91
C MET A 96 -11.58 1.43 34.35
N LYS A 97 -11.80 1.13 35.65
CA LYS A 97 -13.13 0.83 36.15
C LYS A 97 -14.04 2.07 35.99
N PRO A 98 -15.35 1.85 35.76
CA PRO A 98 -16.31 2.93 35.80
C PRO A 98 -16.18 3.69 37.11
N LEU A 99 -16.21 5.03 37.06
CA LEU A 99 -16.30 5.86 38.26
C LEU A 99 -17.44 5.35 39.14
N ASP A 100 -17.20 5.29 40.45
CA ASP A 100 -18.20 4.85 41.42
C ASP A 100 -19.40 5.80 41.38
N ALA A 101 -20.45 5.34 40.67
CA ALA A 101 -21.72 6.02 40.54
C ALA A 101 -22.77 5.49 41.53
N SER A 102 -22.37 4.61 42.47
CA SER A 102 -23.26 4.13 43.54
C SER A 102 -23.51 5.20 44.60
N ARG A 103 -22.65 6.22 44.68
CA ARG A 103 -22.76 7.36 45.59
C ARG A 103 -22.29 8.66 44.93
N LYS A 104 -22.70 9.80 45.50
CA LYS A 104 -22.26 11.14 45.09
C LYS A 104 -21.07 11.56 45.95
N GLY A 105 -19.93 11.83 45.32
CA GLY A 105 -18.75 12.41 45.98
C GLY A 105 -19.02 13.83 46.46
N THR A 106 -18.49 14.15 47.64
CA THR A 106 -18.54 15.49 48.29
C THR A 106 -17.13 16.05 48.46
N LEU A 107 -16.99 17.32 48.85
CA LEU A 107 -15.66 17.90 49.14
C LEU A 107 -14.95 17.16 50.28
N ASP A 108 -15.71 16.74 51.30
CA ASP A 108 -15.17 15.99 52.45
C ASP A 108 -14.92 14.50 52.12
N ASN A 109 -15.61 13.95 51.12
CA ASN A 109 -15.51 12.54 50.73
C ASN A 109 -15.65 12.36 49.20
N PRO A 110 -14.61 12.77 48.43
CA PRO A 110 -14.65 12.72 46.97
C PRO A 110 -14.57 11.29 46.41
N ILE A 111 -14.88 11.13 45.13
CA ILE A 111 -14.53 9.91 44.39
C ILE A 111 -13.07 10.04 43.96
N VAL A 112 -12.20 9.13 44.43
CA VAL A 112 -10.77 9.19 44.15
C VAL A 112 -10.46 8.59 42.79
N VAL A 113 -9.64 9.29 41.99
CA VAL A 113 -9.12 8.85 40.70
C VAL A 113 -7.59 8.92 40.77
N ARG A 114 -6.91 7.81 40.53
CA ARG A 114 -5.44 7.77 40.59
C ARG A 114 -4.83 8.21 39.26
N SER A 115 -3.71 8.93 39.33
CA SER A 115 -2.93 9.37 38.16
C SER A 115 -1.43 9.32 38.44
N PHE A 116 -0.65 8.97 37.42
CA PHE A 116 0.80 9.14 37.40
C PHE A 116 1.24 10.36 36.56
N GLY A 117 0.34 10.91 35.73
CA GLY A 117 0.59 12.14 34.98
C GLY A 117 0.18 13.39 35.76
N ASP A 118 0.71 14.54 35.35
CA ASP A 118 0.40 15.84 35.99
C ASP A 118 -1.07 16.25 35.82
N GLU A 119 -1.79 15.68 34.85
CA GLU A 119 -3.23 15.87 34.62
C GLU A 119 -3.96 14.53 34.44
N GLN A 120 -5.24 14.49 34.84
CA GLN A 120 -6.15 13.37 34.63
C GLN A 120 -7.56 13.83 34.23
N TYR A 121 -8.12 13.17 33.22
CA TYR A 121 -9.48 13.45 32.72
C TYR A 121 -10.46 12.39 33.19
N ALA A 122 -11.58 12.82 33.78
CA ALA A 122 -12.63 11.94 34.28
C ALA A 122 -14.01 12.34 33.74
N GLY A 123 -14.72 11.41 33.11
CA GLY A 123 -16.05 11.64 32.54
C GLY A 123 -17.18 11.31 33.51
N CYS A 124 -17.88 12.32 34.04
CA CYS A 124 -19.05 12.13 34.89
C CYS A 124 -20.33 12.00 34.03
N THR A 125 -21.08 10.90 34.19
CA THR A 125 -22.39 10.70 33.52
C THR A 125 -23.59 10.92 34.43
N GLY A 126 -23.34 11.30 35.69
CA GLY A 126 -24.36 11.53 36.70
C GLY A 126 -24.31 10.56 37.88
N VAL A 127 -25.04 10.89 38.94
CA VAL A 127 -25.26 10.03 40.10
C VAL A 127 -26.76 10.08 40.46
N PRO A 128 -27.54 9.01 40.21
CA PRO A 128 -27.15 7.70 39.63
C PRO A 128 -26.56 7.78 38.21
N ALA A 129 -25.87 6.73 37.76
CA ALA A 129 -25.23 6.71 36.44
C ALA A 129 -26.21 7.05 35.30
N ASP A 130 -25.71 7.76 34.29
CA ASP A 130 -26.42 8.16 33.07
C ASP A 130 -27.60 9.12 33.28
N THR A 131 -27.65 9.84 34.41
CA THR A 131 -28.65 10.91 34.61
C THR A 131 -28.41 12.15 33.76
N HIS A 132 -27.20 12.33 33.21
CA HIS A 132 -26.89 13.44 32.31
C HIS A 132 -25.85 13.09 31.23
N VAL A 133 -25.68 13.98 30.25
CA VAL A 133 -24.65 13.87 29.20
C VAL A 133 -23.26 13.97 29.86
N VAL A 134 -22.28 13.24 29.35
CA VAL A 134 -20.95 13.15 29.97
C VAL A 134 -20.31 14.53 30.10
N TRP A 135 -19.99 14.92 31.33
CA TRP A 135 -19.14 16.07 31.65
C TRP A 135 -17.72 15.60 31.90
N TRP A 136 -16.78 16.09 31.09
CA TRP A 136 -15.36 15.81 31.26
C TRP A 136 -14.75 16.79 32.25
N LEU A 137 -14.21 16.27 33.34
CA LEU A 137 -13.54 17.02 34.40
C LEU A 137 -12.03 16.80 34.28
N THR A 138 -11.26 17.87 34.30
CA THR A 138 -9.79 17.85 34.25
C THR A 138 -9.25 18.17 35.63
N MET A 139 -8.54 17.23 36.24
CA MET A 139 -7.85 17.44 37.52
C MET A 139 -6.34 17.44 37.25
N SER A 140 -5.57 18.24 37.99
CA SER A 140 -4.11 18.28 37.89
C SER A 140 -3.43 18.18 39.25
N ARG A 141 -2.10 18.04 39.30
CA ARG A 141 -1.35 17.99 40.58
C ARG A 141 -1.56 19.28 41.40
N ASP A 142 -1.55 20.42 40.73
CA ASP A 142 -1.80 21.72 41.35
C ASP A 142 -3.27 21.94 41.71
N ARG A 143 -4.19 21.25 41.02
CA ARG A 143 -5.64 21.35 41.20
C ARG A 143 -6.31 19.97 41.19
N PRO A 144 -6.16 19.20 42.29
CA PRO A 144 -6.55 17.79 42.27
C PRO A 144 -8.05 17.57 42.42
N ILE A 145 -8.87 18.57 42.73
CA ILE A 145 -10.30 18.38 43.03
C ILE A 145 -11.14 19.09 41.97
N GLU A 146 -12.14 18.39 41.42
CA GLU A 146 -13.13 18.97 40.52
C GLU A 146 -14.56 18.54 40.84
N ARG A 147 -15.52 19.40 40.49
CA ARG A 147 -16.95 19.16 40.73
C ARG A 147 -17.75 19.19 39.42
N CYS A 148 -18.54 18.15 39.18
CA CYS A 148 -19.46 18.11 38.04
C CYS A 148 -20.49 19.26 38.15
N PRO A 149 -20.63 20.11 37.10
CA PRO A 149 -21.54 21.27 37.14
C PRO A 149 -23.02 20.87 37.15
N GLU A 150 -23.35 19.65 36.73
CA GLU A 150 -24.75 19.20 36.59
C GLU A 150 -25.23 18.37 37.79
N CYS A 151 -24.56 17.26 38.14
CA CYS A 151 -24.95 16.45 39.29
C CYS A 151 -24.26 16.85 40.60
N GLY A 152 -23.23 17.71 40.56
CA GLY A 152 -22.47 18.13 41.75
C GLY A 152 -21.54 17.07 42.33
N ASN A 153 -21.28 15.97 41.61
CA ASN A 153 -20.35 14.90 42.01
C ASN A 153 -18.92 15.44 42.08
N VAL A 154 -18.24 15.22 43.21
CA VAL A 154 -16.85 15.68 43.43
C VAL A 154 -15.88 14.53 43.17
N LEU A 155 -14.90 14.77 42.30
CA LEU A 155 -13.80 13.87 42.00
C LEU A 155 -12.50 14.46 42.57
N LYS A 156 -11.59 13.60 43.04
CA LYS A 156 -10.25 14.00 43.48
C LYS A 156 -9.19 13.13 42.82
N MET A 157 -8.22 13.75 42.17
CA MET A 157 -7.01 13.12 41.69
C MET A 157 -6.06 12.84 42.85
N GLU A 158 -5.59 11.60 42.92
CA GLU A 158 -4.50 11.17 43.78
C GLU A 158 -3.28 10.89 42.89
N TYR A 159 -2.24 11.70 43.02
CA TYR A 159 -0.99 11.52 42.30
C TYR A 159 -0.16 10.39 42.94
N VAL A 160 0.31 9.45 42.13
CA VAL A 160 0.99 8.22 42.59
C VAL A 160 2.45 8.13 42.09
N GLY A 161 3.04 9.25 41.65
CA GLY A 161 4.45 9.33 41.20
C GLY A 161 5.42 9.90 42.24
N ALA A 162 6.71 10.03 41.86
CA ALA A 162 7.78 10.52 42.75
C ALA A 162 7.51 11.95 43.25
N GLN A 163 7.84 12.23 44.51
CA GLN A 163 7.72 13.57 45.08
C GLN A 163 8.91 14.43 44.63
N ASP A 164 8.68 15.70 44.26
CA ASP A 164 9.75 16.60 43.88
C ASP A 164 10.63 16.94 45.12
N ASP A 165 11.94 16.73 44.99
CA ASP A 165 12.91 17.01 46.06
C ASP A 165 12.92 18.49 46.45
N ALA A 166 12.77 18.77 47.75
CA ALA A 166 12.69 20.11 48.35
C ALA A 166 14.03 20.88 48.40
N HIS A 167 14.87 20.77 47.38
CA HIS A 167 16.20 21.37 47.37
C HIS A 167 16.53 22.06 46.04
N HIS A 168 15.85 23.16 45.71
CA HIS A 168 16.42 24.25 44.93
C HIS A 168 15.68 25.58 45.19
N ASP A 169 15.61 25.97 46.46
CA ASP A 169 15.37 27.36 46.85
C ASP A 169 16.71 28.10 47.00
N ALA A 170 16.72 29.35 46.54
CA ALA A 170 17.72 30.41 46.71
C ALA A 170 18.97 30.39 45.79
N HIS A 171 18.93 31.16 44.70
CA HIS A 171 19.65 32.45 44.56
C HIS A 171 19.14 33.20 43.32
N GLY A 172 18.74 34.47 43.50
CA GLY A 172 17.90 35.23 42.56
C GLY A 172 18.60 36.28 41.69
N HIS A 173 17.75 36.94 40.88
CA HIS A 173 17.90 38.19 40.11
C HIS A 173 18.99 38.21 39.02
N ASP A 174 18.83 38.74 37.80
CA ASP A 174 17.77 39.42 37.05
C ASP A 174 18.27 39.52 35.59
N SER A 175 17.40 39.38 34.59
CA SER A 175 17.32 40.29 33.43
C SER A 175 16.22 39.84 32.47
N HIS A 176 15.01 40.34 32.71
CA HIS A 176 14.01 40.58 31.67
C HIS A 176 14.45 41.80 30.85
N ASP A 177 14.34 41.70 29.53
CA ASP A 177 14.13 42.86 28.65
C ASP A 177 13.04 42.51 27.63
N THR A 178 11.80 42.68 28.07
CA THR A 178 10.72 43.24 27.25
C THR A 178 10.25 44.48 27.96
N HIS A 179 10.22 45.59 27.21
CA HIS A 179 9.93 46.96 27.63
C HIS A 179 8.95 47.16 28.80
N ALA A 180 9.37 48.06 29.68
CA ALA A 180 8.67 48.61 30.82
C ALA A 180 7.40 49.40 30.46
N ASP A 181 6.40 49.35 31.35
CA ASP A 181 5.72 50.54 31.84
C ASP A 181 5.43 50.36 33.34
N HIS A 182 5.73 51.42 34.08
CA HIS A 182 5.76 51.57 35.53
C HIS A 182 4.37 51.89 36.10
N ASP A 183 3.97 51.24 37.20
CA ASP A 183 3.52 51.86 38.48
C ASP A 183 2.52 50.99 39.29
N GLY A 184 2.96 50.55 40.48
CA GLY A 184 2.19 50.63 41.72
C GLY A 184 1.07 49.62 42.05
N ALA A 185 1.45 48.53 42.71
CA ALA A 185 0.69 47.66 43.62
C ALA A 185 -0.79 47.98 43.95
N HIS A 186 -1.70 47.03 43.63
CA HIS A 186 -2.81 46.57 44.50
C HIS A 186 -3.29 45.16 44.07
N ASN A 187 -3.29 44.21 45.01
CA ASN A 187 -3.99 42.91 44.94
C ASN A 187 -5.47 43.09 44.56
N TYR A 188 -5.99 42.34 43.59
CA TYR A 188 -7.36 41.79 43.61
C TYR A 188 -7.48 40.57 42.68
N GLU A 189 -7.74 39.41 43.30
CA GLU A 189 -8.66 38.35 42.83
C GLU A 189 -8.73 38.09 41.31
N GLY A 190 -7.87 37.18 40.81
CA GLY A 190 -7.76 36.91 39.36
C GLY A 190 -7.51 35.45 38.95
N GLU A 191 -7.58 34.47 39.86
CA GLU A 191 -7.63 33.06 39.44
C GLU A 191 -9.03 32.71 38.92
N PRO A 192 -9.17 31.99 37.78
CA PRO A 192 -10.49 31.55 37.33
C PRO A 192 -11.08 30.56 38.35
N LYS A 193 -12.18 30.94 38.99
CA LYS A 193 -12.96 30.11 39.92
C LYS A 193 -13.39 28.81 39.23
N THR A 194 -13.12 27.67 39.86
CA THR A 194 -13.60 26.34 39.41
C THR A 194 -15.01 26.08 39.97
N PHE A 195 -15.72 25.08 39.44
CA PHE A 195 -17.03 24.69 40.00
C PHE A 195 -16.94 24.10 41.41
N ALA A 196 -15.74 23.72 41.88
CA ALA A 196 -15.51 23.34 43.27
C ALA A 196 -15.65 24.54 44.23
N ASP A 197 -15.37 25.76 43.75
CA ASP A 197 -15.35 27.01 44.52
C ASP A 197 -16.74 27.68 44.65
N PHE A 198 -17.76 27.15 43.98
CA PHE A 198 -19.13 27.69 44.03
C PHE A 198 -20.06 26.84 44.93
N PRO A 199 -21.00 27.46 45.68
CA PRO A 199 -22.04 26.75 46.42
C PRO A 199 -22.90 25.88 45.49
N CYS A 200 -23.35 24.73 45.97
CA CYS A 200 -24.14 23.80 45.16
C CYS A 200 -25.46 24.46 44.69
N PRO A 201 -25.87 24.30 43.41
CA PRO A 201 -27.15 24.86 42.92
C PRO A 201 -28.40 24.36 43.67
N SER A 202 -28.30 23.30 44.48
CA SER A 202 -29.38 22.83 45.36
C SER A 202 -29.62 23.71 46.59
N ASP A 203 -28.67 24.58 46.92
CA ASP A 203 -28.65 25.33 48.19
C ASP A 203 -28.97 26.82 48.00
N MET A 204 -29.36 27.25 46.79
CA MET A 204 -29.74 28.64 46.49
C MET A 204 -31.28 28.86 46.56
N PRO A 205 -31.75 29.95 47.19
CA PRO A 205 -33.18 30.24 47.31
C PRO A 205 -33.85 30.55 45.94
N PRO A 206 -35.16 30.24 45.79
CA PRO A 206 -35.80 30.03 44.49
C PRO A 206 -36.29 31.33 43.83
N LEU A 207 -35.39 32.28 43.52
CA LEU A 207 -35.77 33.54 42.87
C LEU A 207 -34.90 33.98 41.67
N LEU A 208 -33.96 33.13 41.20
CA LEU A 208 -33.13 33.43 40.02
C LEU A 208 -33.10 32.30 38.99
N ARG A 209 -34.25 31.66 38.74
CA ARG A 209 -34.45 30.76 37.58
C ARG A 209 -35.33 31.40 36.52
N ALA A 210 -34.79 32.40 35.83
CA ALA A 210 -35.29 32.78 34.52
C ALA A 210 -34.20 33.58 33.78
N LEU A 211 -33.65 33.00 32.72
CA LEU A 211 -33.50 33.61 31.39
C LEU A 211 -32.83 32.60 30.43
N PRO A 212 -33.30 32.48 29.17
CA PRO A 212 -32.68 31.64 28.16
C PRO A 212 -31.63 32.44 27.38
N THR A 213 -30.42 31.92 27.20
CA THR A 213 -29.46 32.49 26.25
C THR A 213 -28.91 31.43 25.31
N THR A 214 -29.32 31.62 24.07
CA THR A 214 -28.85 31.05 22.81
C THR A 214 -27.33 31.16 22.60
N SER A 215 -26.78 30.11 21.98
CA SER A 215 -25.72 30.08 20.96
C SER A 215 -24.48 30.96 21.16
N ILE A 216 -23.33 30.34 21.45
CA ILE A 216 -22.06 30.68 20.79
C ILE A 216 -21.31 29.38 20.46
N PHE A 217 -21.24 29.05 19.17
CA PHE A 217 -20.21 28.18 18.61
C PHE A 217 -18.84 28.79 18.94
N ARG A 218 -18.01 28.07 19.70
CA ARG A 218 -16.56 28.28 19.69
C ARG A 218 -15.89 26.99 19.25
N THR A 219 -15.42 27.03 18.01
CA THR A 219 -14.51 26.07 17.39
C THR A 219 -13.29 25.91 18.31
N VAL A 220 -13.11 24.74 18.92
CA VAL A 220 -11.84 24.40 19.58
C VAL A 220 -11.00 23.63 18.58
N ASN A 221 -9.96 24.32 18.13
CA ASN A 221 -8.88 23.82 17.30
C ASN A 221 -7.99 22.92 18.17
N THR A 222 -8.16 21.60 18.13
CA THR A 222 -7.26 20.67 18.83
C THR A 222 -6.15 20.20 17.90
N ALA A 223 -5.19 21.08 17.64
CA ALA A 223 -3.83 20.63 17.32
C ALA A 223 -3.20 20.16 18.65
N ARG A 224 -3.15 18.86 18.89
CA ARG A 224 -2.31 18.27 19.94
C ARG A 224 -1.13 17.56 19.27
N ASN A 225 0.01 18.24 19.31
CA ASN A 225 1.32 17.63 19.10
C ASN A 225 1.57 16.69 20.28
N PHE A 226 1.65 15.39 20.02
CA PHE A 226 2.19 14.44 20.97
C PHE A 226 3.70 14.34 20.72
N SER A 227 4.49 14.84 21.67
CA SER A 227 5.90 14.51 21.82
C SER A 227 5.98 13.11 22.41
N ALA A 228 6.59 12.18 21.69
CA ALA A 228 6.99 10.89 22.24
C ALA A 228 8.32 11.07 22.98
N SER A 229 8.39 10.58 24.22
CA SER A 229 9.62 10.55 25.02
C SER A 229 10.57 9.45 24.52
N SER A 230 11.85 9.75 24.64
CA SER A 230 13.00 9.12 23.98
C SER A 230 13.54 7.93 24.79
N ALA A 231 13.48 6.72 24.23
CA ALA A 231 14.40 5.64 24.59
C ALA A 231 15.09 5.17 23.31
N ASN A 232 16.42 5.32 23.29
CA ASN A 232 17.32 5.24 22.13
C ASN A 232 17.25 3.93 21.33
N MET A 233 16.30 3.83 20.39
CA MET A 233 16.47 3.01 19.20
C MET A 233 17.16 3.83 18.12
N VAL A 234 18.49 3.84 18.13
CA VAL A 234 19.28 4.56 17.10
C VAL A 234 18.85 4.07 15.72
N LYS A 235 18.14 4.92 14.96
CA LYS A 235 17.66 4.59 13.62
C LYS A 235 18.88 4.37 12.71
N LYS A 236 18.97 3.20 12.07
CA LYS A 236 20.07 2.87 11.14
C LYS A 236 19.62 2.95 9.69
N VAL A 237 20.42 3.59 8.85
CA VAL A 237 20.23 3.67 7.39
C VAL A 237 21.56 3.46 6.67
N TYR A 238 21.55 3.19 5.37
CA TYR A 238 22.79 3.03 4.63
C TYR A 238 22.69 3.58 3.20
N PHE A 239 23.86 3.90 2.63
CA PHE A 239 24.04 4.16 1.21
C PHE A 239 24.96 3.11 0.59
N GLU A 240 24.53 2.50 -0.50
CA GLU A 240 25.48 1.97 -1.48
C GLU A 240 25.89 3.10 -2.42
N CYS A 241 27.19 3.30 -2.58
CA CYS A 241 27.78 4.31 -3.43
C CYS A 241 28.56 3.64 -4.55
N SER A 242 28.50 4.23 -5.75
CA SER A 242 29.35 3.89 -6.88
C SER A 242 30.17 5.12 -7.28
N TRP A 243 31.47 4.95 -7.51
CA TRP A 243 32.35 6.03 -7.94
C TRP A 243 33.46 5.51 -8.86
N PHE A 244 33.99 6.38 -9.71
CA PHE A 244 35.19 6.10 -10.47
C PHE A 244 36.41 6.67 -9.73
N GLY A 245 37.40 5.83 -9.41
CA GLY A 245 38.54 6.28 -8.62
C GLY A 245 39.66 5.26 -8.46
N PRO A 246 40.83 5.72 -7.99
CA PRO A 246 41.99 4.87 -7.77
C PRO A 246 41.79 3.95 -6.56
N GLU A 247 42.57 2.89 -6.47
CA GLU A 247 42.67 2.10 -5.24
C GLU A 247 43.44 2.88 -4.17
N LEU A 248 42.95 2.82 -2.93
CA LEU A 248 43.64 3.36 -1.77
C LEU A 248 44.04 2.23 -0.82
N LYS A 249 45.20 2.38 -0.19
CA LYS A 249 45.65 1.49 0.87
C LYS A 249 45.23 2.05 2.23
N PHE A 250 44.74 1.16 3.08
CA PHE A 250 44.30 1.46 4.44
C PHE A 250 45.07 0.59 5.42
N ASP A 251 45.31 1.12 6.62
CA ASP A 251 45.82 0.33 7.73
C ASP A 251 44.73 -0.56 8.36
N ALA A 252 45.11 -1.37 9.35
CA ALA A 252 44.21 -2.27 10.07
C ALA A 252 43.06 -1.55 10.79
N ASN A 253 43.18 -0.25 11.04
CA ASN A 253 42.17 0.58 11.71
C ASN A 253 41.34 1.41 10.70
N GLY A 254 41.52 1.19 9.39
CA GLY A 254 40.80 1.91 8.32
C GLY A 254 41.24 3.34 8.11
N LYS A 255 42.43 3.73 8.59
CA LYS A 255 43.03 5.02 8.27
C LYS A 255 43.80 4.90 6.96
N ARG A 256 43.51 5.79 6.03
CA ARG A 256 44.24 5.88 4.75
C ARG A 256 45.73 6.13 5.00
N ASP A 257 46.57 5.33 4.34
CA ASP A 257 48.00 5.60 4.25
C ASP A 257 48.23 6.76 3.26
N LYS A 258 48.48 7.96 3.80
CA LYS A 258 48.76 9.17 3.01
C LYS A 258 50.16 9.14 2.36
N SER A 259 51.04 8.20 2.73
CA SER A 259 52.39 8.04 2.15
C SER A 259 52.41 7.15 0.91
N ALA A 260 51.45 6.24 0.78
CA ALA A 260 51.24 5.45 -0.42
C ALA A 260 50.51 6.27 -1.50
N ALA A 261 51.13 6.41 -2.68
CA ALA A 261 50.47 7.03 -3.83
C ALA A 261 49.21 6.22 -4.22
N PRO A 262 48.09 6.87 -4.58
CA PRO A 262 46.92 6.19 -5.13
C PRO A 262 47.32 5.35 -6.35
N SER A 263 46.72 4.17 -6.51
CA SER A 263 47.00 3.31 -7.66
C SER A 263 46.72 4.05 -8.97
N SER A 264 47.55 3.81 -10.00
CA SER A 264 47.30 4.29 -11.37
C SER A 264 46.13 3.57 -12.05
N ASP A 265 45.65 2.47 -11.47
CA ASP A 265 44.51 1.68 -11.96
C ASP A 265 43.17 2.34 -11.56
N MET A 266 42.57 3.04 -12.54
CA MET A 266 41.32 3.77 -12.39
C MET A 266 40.14 2.89 -12.81
N LYS A 267 39.26 2.53 -11.86
CA LYS A 267 38.11 1.65 -12.09
C LYS A 267 36.84 2.20 -11.45
N VAL A 268 35.70 1.74 -11.94
CA VAL A 268 34.43 1.91 -11.24
C VAL A 268 34.47 1.01 -9.99
N ARG A 269 34.18 1.61 -8.84
CA ARG A 269 34.19 1.00 -7.52
C ARG A 269 32.83 1.17 -6.87
N THR A 270 32.47 0.24 -6.02
CA THR A 270 31.26 0.28 -5.20
C THR A 270 31.61 0.07 -3.73
N GLY A 271 30.81 0.63 -2.84
CA GLY A 271 31.04 0.57 -1.41
C GLY A 271 29.83 1.00 -0.61
N ARG A 272 29.68 0.48 0.60
CA ARG A 272 28.57 0.79 1.50
C ARG A 272 29.01 1.75 2.60
N ILE A 273 28.14 2.69 2.95
CA ILE A 273 28.27 3.58 4.10
C ILE A 273 27.05 3.38 4.99
N ASN A 274 27.23 2.87 6.19
CA ASN A 274 26.19 2.76 7.20
C ASN A 274 26.15 4.02 8.07
N PHE A 275 24.96 4.39 8.53
CA PHE A 275 24.72 5.54 9.39
C PHE A 275 23.88 5.16 10.61
N GLU A 276 24.23 5.78 11.73
CA GLU A 276 23.47 5.86 12.97
C GLU A 276 22.87 7.26 13.08
N LEU A 277 21.55 7.36 13.24
CA LEU A 277 20.84 8.64 13.31
C LEU A 277 20.40 8.94 14.75
N PHE A 278 20.54 10.19 15.16
CA PHE A 278 20.24 10.70 16.50
C PHE A 278 18.80 11.23 16.55
N ASP A 279 17.82 10.32 16.50
CA ASP A 279 16.40 10.69 16.48
C ASP A 279 15.89 11.24 17.81
N ASP A 280 16.61 10.98 18.90
CA ASP A 280 16.44 11.60 20.21
C ASP A 280 16.82 13.08 20.22
N VAL A 281 17.86 13.46 19.46
CA VAL A 281 18.34 14.83 19.37
C VAL A 281 17.57 15.62 18.31
N ALA A 282 17.47 15.11 17.09
CA ALA A 282 16.91 15.84 15.94
C ALA A 282 15.82 15.02 15.21
N PRO A 283 14.69 14.71 15.87
CA PRO A 283 13.68 13.77 15.35
C PRO A 283 13.11 14.17 13.98
N ARG A 284 12.82 15.46 13.74
CA ARG A 284 12.28 15.92 12.44
C ARG A 284 13.32 15.81 11.34
N THR A 285 14.56 16.14 11.65
CA THR A 285 15.68 16.10 10.71
C THR A 285 16.00 14.65 10.35
N VAL A 286 16.05 13.76 11.34
CA VAL A 286 16.27 12.33 11.17
C VAL A 286 15.15 11.69 10.38
N GLU A 287 13.88 12.00 10.66
CA GLU A 287 12.77 11.43 9.90
C GLU A 287 12.78 11.89 8.43
N ASN A 288 13.11 13.16 8.16
CA ASN A 288 13.32 13.65 6.80
C ASN A 288 14.40 12.86 6.08
N PHE A 289 15.57 12.67 6.69
CA PHE A 289 16.67 11.93 6.07
C PHE A 289 16.32 10.45 5.87
N ARG A 290 15.76 9.79 6.89
CA ARG A 290 15.36 8.38 6.83
C ARG A 290 14.33 8.13 5.72
N ALA A 291 13.29 8.95 5.64
CA ALA A 291 12.24 8.81 4.63
C ALA A 291 12.76 9.07 3.21
N LEU A 292 13.74 9.96 3.04
CA LEU A 292 14.43 10.17 1.77
C LEU A 292 15.38 9.00 1.43
N CYS A 293 15.98 8.35 2.41
CA CYS A 293 16.73 7.10 2.20
C CYS A 293 15.83 5.95 1.75
N THR A 294 14.61 5.84 2.28
CA THR A 294 13.65 4.78 1.89
C THR A 294 12.91 5.08 0.60
N GLY A 295 12.81 6.35 0.20
CA GLY A 295 12.03 6.77 -0.96
C GLY A 295 10.52 6.69 -0.75
N GLU A 296 10.05 6.54 0.49
CA GLU A 296 8.64 6.29 0.81
C GLU A 296 7.68 7.40 0.37
N LYS A 297 8.19 8.61 0.12
CA LYS A 297 7.42 9.75 -0.40
C LYS A 297 7.37 9.81 -1.93
N GLY A 298 7.85 8.77 -2.62
CA GLY A 298 7.94 8.70 -4.09
C GLY A 298 9.15 9.45 -4.68
N PHE A 299 10.04 9.97 -3.83
CA PHE A 299 11.31 10.58 -4.18
C PHE A 299 12.31 10.31 -3.05
N GLY A 300 13.61 10.29 -3.35
CA GLY A 300 14.63 9.92 -2.37
C GLY A 300 16.06 10.06 -2.86
N TYR A 301 17.00 9.51 -2.10
CA TYR A 301 18.44 9.64 -2.37
C TYR A 301 18.97 8.67 -3.43
N GLN A 302 18.22 7.63 -3.80
CA GLN A 302 18.64 6.72 -4.86
C GLN A 302 18.80 7.49 -6.19
N GLY A 303 19.99 7.39 -6.79
CA GLY A 303 20.40 8.13 -7.99
C GLY A 303 20.94 9.54 -7.71
N SER A 304 20.92 10.01 -6.45
CA SER A 304 21.50 11.30 -6.07
C SER A 304 23.03 11.25 -6.04
N LYS A 305 23.66 12.33 -6.51
CA LYS A 305 25.12 12.44 -6.67
C LYS A 305 25.72 13.22 -5.50
N PHE A 306 26.94 12.87 -5.12
CA PHE A 306 27.80 13.77 -4.34
C PHE A 306 28.32 14.84 -5.28
N HIS A 307 27.62 15.97 -5.32
CA HIS A 307 27.88 17.06 -6.27
C HIS A 307 29.05 17.95 -5.83
N ARG A 308 29.43 17.90 -4.54
CA ARG A 308 30.56 18.64 -4.00
C ARG A 308 31.34 17.78 -3.01
N VAL A 309 32.62 17.56 -3.27
CA VAL A 309 33.52 16.79 -2.39
C VAL A 309 34.81 17.58 -2.20
N ILE A 310 35.08 18.00 -0.97
CA ILE A 310 36.27 18.77 -0.60
C ILE A 310 37.11 17.91 0.35
N PRO A 311 38.33 17.51 -0.05
CA PRO A 311 39.24 16.76 0.81
C PRO A 311 39.60 17.51 2.11
N ASP A 312 39.78 16.75 3.19
CA ASP A 312 40.00 17.25 4.55
C ASP A 312 38.92 18.27 4.98
N PHE A 313 37.69 18.10 4.49
CA PHE A 313 36.54 18.91 4.87
C PHE A 313 35.23 18.10 4.89
N MET A 314 34.60 17.87 3.73
CA MET A 314 33.29 17.21 3.66
C MET A 314 32.91 16.65 2.28
N LEU A 315 31.96 15.70 2.29
CA LEU A 315 31.26 15.17 1.12
C LEU A 315 29.80 15.61 1.17
N GLN A 316 29.36 16.44 0.23
CA GLN A 316 28.00 16.98 0.18
C GLN A 316 27.18 16.33 -0.95
N GLY A 317 25.97 15.90 -0.60
CA GLY A 317 25.04 15.20 -1.47
C GLY A 317 23.59 15.57 -1.19
N GLY A 318 22.64 14.83 -1.76
CA GLY A 318 21.22 14.97 -1.45
C GLY A 318 20.45 15.99 -2.29
N ASP A 319 21.05 16.58 -3.32
CA ASP A 319 20.31 17.27 -4.37
C ASP A 319 19.88 16.27 -5.44
N PHE A 320 18.69 15.69 -5.29
CA PHE A 320 18.08 14.78 -6.27
C PHE A 320 17.14 15.50 -7.25
N THR A 321 17.01 16.82 -7.17
CA THR A 321 16.10 17.57 -8.06
C THR A 321 16.83 18.21 -9.24
N ARG A 322 18.00 18.80 -9.00
CA ARG A 322 18.82 19.49 -10.01
C ARG A 322 20.21 18.88 -10.13
N GLY A 323 20.66 18.13 -9.12
CA GLY A 323 21.93 17.39 -9.13
C GLY A 323 23.18 18.26 -9.16
N ASN A 324 23.05 19.56 -8.87
CA ASN A 324 24.14 20.54 -8.96
C ASN A 324 24.37 21.33 -7.65
N GLY A 325 23.64 20.98 -6.58
CA GLY A 325 23.73 21.62 -5.27
C GLY A 325 22.80 22.82 -5.09
N THR A 326 22.01 23.18 -6.09
CA THR A 326 21.01 24.27 -6.00
C THR A 326 19.59 23.78 -5.73
N GLY A 327 19.39 22.47 -5.69
CA GLY A 327 18.09 21.83 -5.52
C GLY A 327 17.94 21.05 -4.21
N GLY A 328 16.90 20.23 -4.14
CA GLY A 328 16.54 19.42 -2.99
C GLY A 328 15.22 19.87 -2.38
N LYS A 329 14.46 18.91 -1.84
CA LYS A 329 13.20 19.16 -1.15
C LYS A 329 13.04 18.19 0.01
N SER A 330 12.43 18.67 1.09
CA SER A 330 12.15 17.84 2.26
C SER A 330 10.89 16.99 2.08
N ILE A 331 10.65 16.05 3.00
CA ILE A 331 9.38 15.33 3.08
C ILE A 331 8.21 16.22 3.57
N TYR A 332 8.51 17.42 4.08
CA TYR A 332 7.54 18.38 4.63
C TYR A 332 7.22 19.55 3.69
N GLY A 333 7.77 19.54 2.46
CA GLY A 333 7.68 20.65 1.51
C GLY A 333 9.06 21.04 0.96
N GLU A 334 9.23 22.26 0.45
CA GLU A 334 10.52 22.69 -0.10
C GLU A 334 11.61 22.77 0.98
N LYS A 335 11.31 23.42 2.11
CA LYS A 335 12.26 23.64 3.21
C LYS A 335 11.61 23.45 4.59
N PHE A 336 12.41 23.19 5.61
CA PHE A 336 12.00 23.15 7.01
C PHE A 336 13.05 23.81 7.94
N ALA A 337 12.62 24.19 9.14
CA ALA A 337 13.43 24.91 10.13
C ALA A 337 14.55 24.06 10.73
N ASP A 338 15.59 24.71 11.27
CA ASP A 338 16.62 24.05 12.08
C ASP A 338 16.01 23.61 13.41
N GLU A 339 16.34 22.39 13.85
CA GLU A 339 15.69 21.78 15.01
C GLU A 339 16.40 22.15 16.32
N ASN A 340 17.68 21.82 16.46
CA ASN A 340 18.56 22.31 17.53
C ASN A 340 20.04 22.14 17.15
N PHE A 341 20.92 22.78 17.91
CA PHE A 341 22.38 22.71 17.74
C PHE A 341 23.10 22.09 18.95
N LYS A 342 22.46 21.10 19.60
CA LYS A 342 23.04 20.44 20.79
C LYS A 342 24.33 19.68 20.47
N LEU A 343 24.36 19.02 19.31
CA LEU A 343 25.52 18.28 18.82
C LEU A 343 26.46 19.18 18.01
N LYS A 344 27.76 19.01 18.24
CA LYS A 344 28.83 19.79 17.60
C LYS A 344 29.64 18.91 16.64
N HIS A 345 30.30 19.52 15.66
CA HIS A 345 31.14 18.85 14.66
C HIS A 345 32.54 18.53 15.23
N ASN A 346 32.56 17.84 16.37
CA ASN A 346 33.76 17.61 17.21
C ASN A 346 34.58 16.37 16.81
N LYS A 347 34.11 15.56 15.86
CA LYS A 347 34.79 14.36 15.36
C LYS A 347 34.54 14.17 13.85
N PRO A 348 35.39 13.42 13.13
CA PRO A 348 35.13 13.09 11.74
C PRO A 348 33.96 12.10 11.59
N TYR A 349 33.42 11.99 10.37
CA TYR A 349 32.33 11.10 9.97
C TYR A 349 30.96 11.42 10.59
N LEU A 350 30.75 12.66 11.01
CA LEU A 350 29.44 13.16 11.40
C LEU A 350 28.60 13.51 10.18
N LEU A 351 27.31 13.19 10.25
CA LEU A 351 26.29 13.46 9.25
C LEU A 351 25.47 14.70 9.68
N SER A 352 25.42 15.70 8.80
CA SER A 352 24.86 17.02 9.11
C SER A 352 24.09 17.61 7.92
N MET A 353 23.12 18.49 8.19
CA MET A 353 22.27 19.09 7.16
C MET A 353 22.97 20.24 6.44
N ALA A 354 22.92 20.24 5.10
CA ALA A 354 23.28 21.39 4.30
C ALA A 354 22.06 22.33 4.15
N ASN A 355 22.26 23.60 4.48
CA ASN A 355 21.26 24.65 4.36
C ASN A 355 21.84 25.86 3.59
N ALA A 356 20.95 26.76 3.14
CA ALA A 356 21.31 27.99 2.43
C ALA A 356 21.24 29.22 3.37
N GLY A 357 21.40 28.99 4.68
CA GLY A 357 21.12 29.96 5.75
C GLY A 357 20.17 29.37 6.80
N PRO A 358 19.97 30.09 7.93
CA PRO A 358 19.14 29.60 9.04
C PRO A 358 17.74 29.18 8.59
N ASN A 359 17.26 28.06 9.10
CA ASN A 359 15.92 27.51 8.88
C ASN A 359 15.59 27.14 7.44
N THR A 360 16.59 26.76 6.63
CA THR A 360 16.41 26.41 5.22
C THR A 360 16.82 24.97 4.88
N ASN A 361 16.62 24.04 5.82
CA ASN A 361 16.91 22.63 5.60
C ASN A 361 16.00 22.04 4.51
N GLY A 362 16.57 21.20 3.65
CA GLY A 362 15.83 20.52 2.57
C GLY A 362 16.15 19.03 2.57
N SER A 363 16.70 18.54 1.47
CA SER A 363 17.24 17.17 1.38
C SER A 363 18.76 17.10 1.36
N GLN A 364 19.45 18.22 1.21
CA GLN A 364 20.91 18.21 1.11
C GLN A 364 21.55 17.93 2.47
N PHE A 365 22.61 17.12 2.44
CA PHE A 365 23.38 16.73 3.62
C PHE A 365 24.87 16.74 3.29
N PHE A 366 25.70 16.71 4.33
CA PHE A 366 27.11 16.44 4.19
C PHE A 366 27.65 15.50 5.25
N ILE A 367 28.71 14.78 4.89
CA ILE A 367 29.49 13.90 5.77
C ILE A 367 30.84 14.58 5.97
N THR A 368 31.22 14.82 7.22
CA THR A 368 32.51 15.43 7.58
C THR A 368 33.64 14.41 7.53
N THR A 369 34.85 14.81 7.11
CA THR A 369 36.05 13.94 7.13
C THR A 369 37.08 14.36 8.17
N VAL A 370 36.93 15.57 8.72
CA VAL A 370 37.72 16.13 9.81
C VAL A 370 36.81 16.86 10.81
N VAL A 371 37.38 17.30 11.93
CA VAL A 371 36.71 18.19 12.88
C VAL A 371 36.45 19.54 12.23
N THR A 372 35.20 20.01 12.24
CA THR A 372 34.76 21.22 11.51
C THR A 372 33.99 22.16 12.42
N SER A 373 34.60 22.59 13.52
CA SER A 373 33.96 23.40 14.57
C SER A 373 33.38 24.74 14.12
N TRP A 374 33.84 25.30 12.99
CA TRP A 374 33.29 26.53 12.41
C TRP A 374 31.87 26.37 11.82
N LEU A 375 31.38 25.13 11.69
CA LEU A 375 30.00 24.80 11.29
C LEU A 375 29.05 24.70 12.49
N ASP A 376 29.58 24.73 13.72
CA ASP A 376 28.78 24.64 14.94
C ASP A 376 27.83 25.83 15.07
N GLY A 377 26.60 25.55 15.49
CA GLY A 377 25.53 26.55 15.59
C GLY A 377 24.96 27.03 14.24
N LYS A 378 25.42 26.47 13.12
CA LYS A 378 24.93 26.81 11.76
C LYS A 378 24.30 25.63 11.02
N HIS A 379 24.77 24.41 11.29
CA HIS A 379 24.30 23.19 10.65
C HIS A 379 23.90 22.16 11.72
N VAL A 380 22.75 21.52 11.51
CA VAL A 380 22.21 20.51 12.44
C VAL A 380 22.89 19.17 12.21
N VAL A 381 23.64 18.69 13.21
CA VAL A 381 24.17 17.33 13.24
C VAL A 381 23.06 16.38 13.68
N PHE A 382 22.80 15.34 12.89
CA PHE A 382 21.67 14.42 13.12
C PHE A 382 22.04 12.94 12.97
N GLY A 383 23.30 12.62 12.72
CA GLY A 383 23.78 11.25 12.70
C GLY A 383 25.30 11.14 12.54
N GLN A 384 25.78 9.91 12.38
CA GLN A 384 27.20 9.59 12.18
C GLN A 384 27.38 8.28 11.43
N VAL A 385 28.57 8.05 10.88
CA VAL A 385 29.03 6.70 10.56
C VAL A 385 29.41 6.00 11.87
N PRO A 386 28.97 4.76 12.13
CA PRO A 386 29.28 4.05 13.38
C PRO A 386 30.79 4.00 13.66
N ASP A 387 31.18 4.20 14.92
CA ASP A 387 32.59 4.28 15.28
C ASP A 387 33.35 2.96 15.03
N ASN A 388 32.65 1.82 15.11
CA ASN A 388 33.17 0.48 14.85
C ASN A 388 33.13 0.06 13.36
N ASP A 389 32.52 0.85 12.48
CA ASP A 389 32.38 0.50 11.05
C ASP A 389 33.55 1.02 10.22
N VAL A 390 34.61 0.21 10.21
CA VAL A 390 35.86 0.50 9.48
C VAL A 390 35.64 0.53 7.97
N GLU A 391 34.78 -0.33 7.43
CA GLU A 391 34.53 -0.42 5.98
C GLU A 391 33.80 0.81 5.46
N SER A 392 32.77 1.29 6.18
CA SER A 392 32.09 2.53 5.83
C SER A 392 33.04 3.74 5.82
N LYS A 393 33.98 3.80 6.79
CA LYS A 393 35.01 4.84 6.84
C LYS A 393 35.97 4.79 5.64
N LYS A 394 36.38 3.59 5.20
CA LYS A 394 37.20 3.40 3.99
C LYS A 394 36.49 3.90 2.74
N VAL A 395 35.19 3.66 2.62
CA VAL A 395 34.38 4.14 1.49
C VAL A 395 34.31 5.66 1.48
N VAL A 396 34.03 6.29 2.63
CA VAL A 396 34.02 7.76 2.76
C VAL A 396 35.37 8.37 2.35
N GLN A 397 36.48 7.83 2.85
CA GLN A 397 37.84 8.27 2.48
C GLN A 397 38.17 8.03 0.99
N SER A 398 37.62 6.98 0.39
CA SER A 398 37.79 6.68 -1.05
C SER A 398 37.05 7.68 -1.93
N ILE A 399 35.83 8.06 -1.55
CA ILE A 399 35.06 9.07 -2.26
C ILE A 399 35.71 10.46 -2.07
N GLU A 400 36.20 10.76 -0.87
CA GLU A 400 36.93 11.99 -0.57
C GLU A 400 38.14 12.18 -1.50
N ALA A 401 38.89 11.12 -1.80
CA ALA A 401 40.05 11.18 -2.67
C ALA A 401 39.73 11.65 -4.10
N CYS A 402 38.48 11.47 -4.55
CA CYS A 402 37.99 11.93 -5.84
C CYS A 402 37.66 13.44 -5.85
N GLY A 403 37.63 14.12 -4.70
CA GLY A 403 37.34 15.55 -4.57
C GLY A 403 38.55 16.46 -4.81
N SER A 404 38.29 17.76 -4.89
CA SER A 404 39.29 18.82 -5.04
C SER A 404 39.01 20.00 -4.10
N ASN A 405 39.97 20.93 -3.96
CA ASN A 405 39.82 22.08 -3.05
C ASN A 405 38.71 23.06 -3.47
N SER A 406 38.33 23.08 -4.75
CA SER A 406 37.16 23.86 -5.23
C SER A 406 35.84 23.13 -5.01
N GLY A 407 35.88 21.89 -4.53
CA GLY A 407 34.72 21.01 -4.36
C GLY A 407 34.30 20.28 -5.63
N THR A 408 34.96 20.52 -6.77
CA THR A 408 34.70 19.76 -7.99
C THR A 408 35.28 18.36 -7.89
N ILE A 409 34.62 17.41 -8.52
CA ILE A 409 35.09 16.02 -8.62
C ILE A 409 36.17 15.95 -9.70
N LYS A 410 37.38 15.48 -9.35
CA LYS A 410 38.57 15.44 -10.23
C LYS A 410 38.33 14.66 -11.52
N TYR A 411 37.51 13.62 -11.47
CA TYR A 411 37.29 12.70 -12.60
C TYR A 411 35.96 12.95 -13.34
N ASN A 412 35.41 14.16 -13.23
CA ASN A 412 34.09 14.52 -13.76
C ASN A 412 34.22 15.46 -14.97
N LYS A 413 33.76 14.96 -16.13
CA LYS A 413 33.50 15.62 -17.43
C LYS A 413 34.49 15.42 -18.59
N GLU A 414 35.78 15.19 -18.38
CA GLU A 414 36.71 15.00 -19.52
C GLU A 414 36.92 13.53 -19.93
N ALA A 415 36.42 12.58 -19.13
CA ALA A 415 36.73 11.15 -19.30
C ALA A 415 35.51 10.20 -19.40
N GLY A 416 34.28 10.70 -19.53
CA GLY A 416 33.08 9.85 -19.71
C GLY A 416 32.58 9.10 -18.45
N PHE A 417 33.17 9.35 -17.28
CA PHE A 417 32.82 8.68 -16.02
C PHE A 417 31.81 9.45 -15.17
N GLN A 418 31.01 8.73 -14.37
CA GLN A 418 30.00 9.32 -13.49
C GLN A 418 30.59 9.76 -12.13
N PRO A 419 30.11 10.89 -11.56
CA PRO A 419 30.50 11.30 -10.22
C PRO A 419 30.02 10.28 -9.16
N PRO A 420 30.59 10.31 -7.94
CA PRO A 420 30.14 9.44 -6.86
C PRO A 420 28.63 9.57 -6.65
N THR A 421 27.91 8.45 -6.73
CA THR A 421 26.45 8.41 -6.78
C THR A 421 25.91 7.34 -5.83
N ILE A 422 24.80 7.65 -5.15
CA ILE A 422 24.09 6.73 -4.27
C ILE A 422 23.25 5.80 -5.16
N VAL A 423 23.59 4.51 -5.19
CA VAL A 423 22.98 3.52 -6.09
C VAL A 423 21.86 2.68 -5.44
N ARG A 424 21.87 2.47 -4.10
CA ARG A 424 20.85 1.66 -3.40
C ARG A 424 20.76 1.90 -1.88
N SER A 425 19.59 1.58 -1.30
CA SER A 425 19.27 1.49 0.14
C SER A 425 18.27 0.34 0.44
N GLY A 426 18.74 -0.90 0.61
CA GLY A 426 18.05 -2.07 1.25
C GLY A 426 17.12 -2.90 0.36
N PRO A 427 17.27 -4.25 0.26
CA PRO A 427 16.22 -5.08 -0.35
C PRO A 427 15.05 -5.35 0.59
N ILE A 428 15.22 -5.23 1.91
CA ILE A 428 14.15 -5.45 2.90
C ILE A 428 13.87 -4.16 3.67
N ILE A 429 12.60 -3.76 3.73
CA ILE A 429 12.16 -2.56 4.43
C ILE A 429 10.81 -2.78 5.13
N ARG A 430 10.54 -2.02 6.19
CA ARG A 430 9.21 -1.95 6.80
C ARG A 430 8.47 -0.75 6.21
N ILE A 431 7.35 -1.00 5.51
CA ILE A 431 6.60 0.04 4.76
C ILE A 431 5.33 0.51 5.49
N SER A 432 4.95 -0.18 6.56
CA SER A 432 3.92 0.26 7.50
C SER A 432 4.27 -0.28 8.89
N PRO A 433 3.59 0.13 9.98
CA PRO A 433 3.87 -0.40 11.31
C PRO A 433 3.89 -1.94 11.37
N HIS A 434 3.12 -2.60 10.50
CA HIS A 434 2.95 -4.06 10.51
C HIS A 434 3.59 -4.78 9.32
N GLU A 435 3.70 -4.15 8.14
CA GLU A 435 4.08 -4.81 6.88
C GLU A 435 5.57 -4.64 6.54
N ILE A 436 6.23 -5.76 6.26
CA ILE A 436 7.57 -5.82 5.68
C ILE A 436 7.46 -6.06 4.17
N HIS A 437 8.22 -5.30 3.40
CA HIS A 437 8.38 -5.48 1.96
C HIS A 437 9.80 -5.94 1.63
N ILE A 438 9.90 -6.90 0.70
CA ILE A 438 11.16 -7.41 0.18
C ILE A 438 11.20 -7.15 -1.34
N ASN A 439 12.30 -6.57 -1.82
CA ASN A 439 12.59 -6.28 -3.22
C ASN A 439 13.79 -7.12 -3.70
N ASP A 440 13.60 -8.44 -3.70
CA ASP A 440 14.60 -9.41 -4.12
C ASP A 440 13.97 -10.52 -4.98
N PRO A 441 14.20 -10.51 -6.30
CA PRO A 441 13.66 -11.52 -7.20
C PRO A 441 14.00 -12.96 -6.80
N THR A 442 15.18 -13.20 -6.20
CA THR A 442 15.60 -14.55 -5.82
C THR A 442 14.76 -15.14 -4.68
N TYR A 443 14.13 -14.28 -3.87
CA TYR A 443 13.27 -14.70 -2.75
C TYR A 443 11.81 -14.94 -3.16
N TRP A 444 11.44 -14.59 -4.39
CA TRP A 444 10.07 -14.67 -4.90
C TRP A 444 9.42 -16.05 -4.69
N GLU A 445 10.07 -17.09 -5.21
CA GLU A 445 9.52 -18.45 -5.13
C GLU A 445 9.44 -18.95 -3.68
N THR A 446 10.47 -18.65 -2.88
CA THR A 446 10.54 -19.00 -1.47
C THR A 446 9.37 -18.42 -0.69
N LEU A 447 9.02 -17.15 -0.94
CA LEU A 447 7.92 -16.50 -0.24
C LEU A 447 6.57 -17.11 -0.62
N TYR A 448 6.31 -17.35 -1.90
CA TYR A 448 4.96 -17.67 -2.40
C TYR A 448 4.65 -19.17 -2.58
N LYS A 449 5.66 -20.06 -2.69
CA LYS A 449 5.41 -21.53 -2.75
C LYS A 449 4.95 -22.11 -1.41
N GLN A 450 5.31 -21.48 -0.31
CA GLN A 450 5.00 -21.96 1.03
C GLN A 450 3.49 -21.81 1.36
N PRO A 451 2.93 -22.69 2.21
CA PRO A 451 1.56 -22.56 2.69
C PRO A 451 1.45 -21.34 3.61
N ASN A 452 0.85 -20.27 3.09
CA ASN A 452 0.76 -18.99 3.75
C ASN A 452 -0.70 -18.52 3.84
N ASP A 453 -1.03 -17.89 4.96
CA ASP A 453 -2.25 -17.11 5.10
C ASP A 453 -2.12 -15.81 4.30
N LYS A 454 -3.25 -15.27 3.82
CA LYS A 454 -3.29 -13.89 3.35
C LYS A 454 -3.30 -12.95 4.56
N TRP A 455 -2.86 -11.72 4.37
CA TRP A 455 -3.06 -10.69 5.39
C TRP A 455 -4.49 -10.17 5.29
N GLU A 456 -5.27 -10.29 6.38
CA GLU A 456 -6.69 -9.91 6.40
C GLU A 456 -6.89 -8.44 5.99
N TRP A 457 -6.08 -7.53 6.53
CA TRP A 457 -6.15 -6.11 6.16
C TRP A 457 -5.87 -5.87 4.67
N GLY A 458 -4.90 -6.60 4.11
CA GLY A 458 -4.52 -6.50 2.70
C GLY A 458 -5.67 -6.87 1.76
N ILE A 459 -6.46 -7.89 2.11
CA ILE A 459 -7.52 -8.44 1.25
C ILE A 459 -8.88 -7.74 1.40
N ARG A 460 -9.06 -6.89 2.42
CA ARG A 460 -10.32 -6.15 2.67
C ARG A 460 -10.76 -5.28 1.49
N ALA A 461 -9.80 -4.77 0.70
CA ALA A 461 -10.07 -3.95 -0.49
C ALA A 461 -10.95 -4.66 -1.53
N ILE A 462 -10.94 -6.01 -1.57
CA ILE A 462 -11.76 -6.80 -2.50
C ILE A 462 -13.25 -6.74 -2.14
N GLY A 463 -13.58 -6.58 -0.86
CA GLY A 463 -14.97 -6.49 -0.41
C GLY A 463 -15.82 -7.76 -0.55
N LEU A 464 -15.17 -8.93 -0.71
CA LEU A 464 -15.79 -10.27 -0.84
C LEU A 464 -15.15 -11.29 0.13
N PRO A 465 -15.29 -11.12 1.45
CA PRO A 465 -14.53 -11.88 2.44
C PRO A 465 -14.84 -13.39 2.45
N GLU A 466 -16.02 -13.82 1.97
CA GLU A 466 -16.41 -15.23 1.97
C GLU A 466 -16.17 -15.94 0.63
N SER A 467 -15.74 -15.21 -0.39
CA SER A 467 -15.31 -15.79 -1.66
C SER A 467 -14.02 -16.61 -1.48
N THR A 468 -13.73 -17.48 -2.44
CA THR A 468 -12.46 -18.22 -2.50
C THR A 468 -11.28 -17.25 -2.54
N VAL A 469 -11.35 -16.17 -3.34
CA VAL A 469 -10.26 -15.17 -3.41
C VAL A 469 -10.08 -14.40 -2.11
N GLY A 470 -11.16 -14.07 -1.39
CA GLY A 470 -11.13 -13.36 -0.11
C GLY A 470 -10.67 -14.23 1.08
N THR A 471 -10.56 -15.54 0.90
CA THR A 471 -10.28 -16.48 1.99
C THR A 471 -8.88 -16.28 2.59
N VAL A 472 -8.84 -15.90 3.87
CA VAL A 472 -7.59 -15.63 4.61
C VAL A 472 -6.80 -16.91 4.88
N LYS A 473 -7.42 -17.91 5.52
CA LYS A 473 -6.75 -19.15 5.93
C LYS A 473 -6.36 -20.03 4.74
N HIS A 474 -5.11 -20.48 4.72
CA HIS A 474 -4.57 -21.31 3.63
C HIS A 474 -5.38 -22.60 3.40
N ASP A 475 -5.68 -23.34 4.45
CA ASP A 475 -6.29 -24.67 4.31
C ASP A 475 -7.76 -24.59 3.86
N LEU A 476 -8.49 -23.59 4.36
CA LEU A 476 -9.84 -23.29 3.89
C LEU A 476 -9.83 -22.86 2.41
N HIS A 477 -8.89 -21.99 2.03
CA HIS A 477 -8.70 -21.59 0.64
C HIS A 477 -8.41 -22.82 -0.24
N LYS A 478 -7.52 -23.72 0.20
CA LYS A 478 -7.18 -24.94 -0.54
C LYS A 478 -8.42 -25.81 -0.82
N ARG A 479 -9.29 -26.00 0.17
CA ARG A 479 -10.56 -26.74 0.00
C ARG A 479 -11.51 -26.03 -0.97
N ARG A 480 -11.76 -24.74 -0.76
CA ARG A 480 -12.62 -23.93 -1.66
C ARG A 480 -12.10 -23.93 -3.11
N ARG A 481 -10.78 -23.83 -3.27
CA ARG A 481 -10.11 -23.89 -4.56
C ARG A 481 -10.24 -25.26 -5.23
N ALA A 482 -10.19 -26.36 -4.47
CA ALA A 482 -10.36 -27.70 -5.02
C ALA A 482 -11.74 -27.91 -5.66
N ALA A 483 -12.78 -27.27 -5.13
CA ALA A 483 -14.13 -27.30 -5.71
C ALA A 483 -14.25 -26.55 -7.05
N LEU A 484 -13.44 -25.50 -7.25
CA LEU A 484 -13.46 -24.65 -8.45
C LEU A 484 -12.51 -25.12 -9.55
N SER A 485 -11.38 -25.73 -9.19
CA SER A 485 -10.30 -26.05 -10.13
C SER A 485 -10.71 -26.97 -11.29
N PRO A 486 -11.59 -27.98 -11.12
CA PRO A 486 -12.07 -28.79 -12.24
C PRO A 486 -12.82 -27.98 -13.30
N PHE A 487 -13.61 -26.99 -12.86
CA PHE A 487 -14.37 -26.13 -13.75
C PHE A 487 -13.46 -25.29 -14.64
N PHE A 488 -12.36 -24.74 -14.11
CA PHE A 488 -11.37 -23.96 -14.88
C PHE A 488 -10.21 -24.81 -15.42
N SER A 489 -10.37 -26.14 -15.42
CA SER A 489 -9.38 -27.03 -16.04
C SER A 489 -9.33 -26.78 -17.54
N ARG A 490 -8.17 -27.01 -18.13
CA ARG A 490 -7.94 -26.87 -19.57
C ARG A 490 -9.01 -27.61 -20.41
N ARG A 491 -9.32 -28.85 -20.03
CA ARG A 491 -10.34 -29.68 -20.70
C ARG A 491 -11.73 -29.04 -20.63
N SER A 492 -12.07 -28.41 -19.51
CA SER A 492 -13.37 -27.76 -19.33
C SER A 492 -13.47 -26.48 -20.16
N VAL A 493 -12.41 -25.65 -20.19
CA VAL A 493 -12.32 -24.46 -21.05
C VAL A 493 -12.46 -24.85 -22.52
N GLU A 494 -11.76 -25.89 -22.97
CA GLU A 494 -11.84 -26.41 -24.33
C GLU A 494 -13.26 -26.85 -24.73
N ARG A 495 -13.94 -27.59 -23.85
CA ARG A 495 -15.31 -28.08 -24.11
C ARG A 495 -16.30 -26.95 -24.39
N VAL A 496 -16.08 -25.78 -23.79
CA VAL A 496 -16.95 -24.60 -23.91
C VAL A 496 -16.26 -23.51 -24.75
N GLY A 497 -15.27 -23.89 -25.58
CA GLY A 497 -14.46 -22.93 -26.34
C GLY A 497 -15.26 -22.07 -27.32
N HIS A 498 -16.39 -22.56 -27.83
CA HIS A 498 -17.27 -21.82 -28.76
C HIS A 498 -17.71 -20.46 -28.20
N VAL A 499 -17.93 -20.35 -26.89
CA VAL A 499 -18.28 -19.10 -26.19
C VAL A 499 -17.27 -17.99 -26.48
N ILE A 500 -15.97 -18.32 -26.51
CA ILE A 500 -14.90 -17.34 -26.79
C ILE A 500 -15.01 -16.85 -28.23
N TYR A 501 -15.17 -17.75 -29.20
CA TYR A 501 -15.25 -17.39 -30.62
C TYR A 501 -16.51 -16.59 -30.95
N GLU A 502 -17.67 -16.97 -30.40
CA GLU A 502 -18.93 -16.27 -30.62
C GLU A 502 -18.90 -14.84 -30.08
N ASN A 503 -18.34 -14.63 -28.88
CA ASN A 503 -18.20 -13.31 -28.31
C ASN A 503 -17.17 -12.45 -29.05
N ILE A 504 -16.05 -13.03 -29.52
CA ILE A 504 -15.09 -12.31 -30.37
C ILE A 504 -15.72 -11.94 -31.71
N ALA A 505 -16.57 -12.81 -32.30
CA ALA A 505 -17.30 -12.48 -33.51
C ALA A 505 -18.24 -11.29 -33.32
N ASN A 506 -18.90 -11.17 -32.16
CA ASN A 506 -19.70 -10.00 -31.80
C ASN A 506 -18.85 -8.73 -31.72
N LEU A 507 -17.63 -8.82 -31.17
CA LEU A 507 -16.69 -7.70 -31.09
C LEU A 507 -16.22 -7.27 -32.49
N VAL A 508 -15.89 -8.22 -33.36
CA VAL A 508 -15.54 -7.96 -34.76
C VAL A 508 -16.69 -7.29 -35.50
N SER A 509 -17.93 -7.77 -35.31
CA SER A 509 -19.12 -7.13 -35.90
C SER A 509 -19.25 -5.68 -35.44
N ARG A 510 -19.01 -5.39 -34.15
CA ARG A 510 -19.07 -4.03 -33.62
C ARG A 510 -18.01 -3.11 -34.22
N LEU A 511 -16.83 -3.64 -34.53
CA LEU A 511 -15.78 -2.88 -35.23
C LEU A 511 -16.14 -2.65 -36.70
N ASP A 512 -16.74 -3.63 -37.38
CA ASP A 512 -17.18 -3.48 -38.77
C ASP A 512 -18.32 -2.45 -38.90
N ASP A 513 -19.25 -2.41 -37.95
CA ASP A 513 -20.27 -1.35 -37.87
C ASP A 513 -19.63 0.05 -37.80
N ALA A 514 -18.57 0.21 -37.00
CA ALA A 514 -17.84 1.47 -36.89
C ALA A 514 -17.08 1.81 -38.18
N ARG A 515 -16.51 0.81 -38.88
CA ARG A 515 -15.90 0.99 -40.20
C ARG A 515 -16.92 1.45 -41.25
N MET A 516 -18.12 0.84 -41.25
CA MET A 516 -19.20 1.21 -42.16
C MET A 516 -19.70 2.64 -41.86
N ALA A 517 -19.87 2.99 -40.58
CA ALA A 517 -20.26 4.33 -40.17
C ALA A 517 -19.28 5.39 -40.68
N ARG A 518 -17.96 5.14 -40.52
CA ARG A 518 -16.90 6.01 -41.05
C ARG A 518 -16.92 6.11 -42.57
N SER A 519 -17.07 4.99 -43.26
CA SER A 519 -17.13 4.96 -44.73
C SER A 519 -18.30 5.81 -45.25
N ASN A 520 -19.47 5.69 -44.60
CA ASN A 520 -20.64 6.50 -44.91
C ASN A 520 -20.40 7.98 -44.62
N ALA A 521 -19.76 8.33 -43.49
CA ALA A 521 -19.45 9.70 -43.11
C ALA A 521 -18.49 10.40 -44.11
N ILE A 522 -17.49 9.65 -44.60
CA ILE A 522 -16.57 10.12 -45.66
C ILE A 522 -17.33 10.33 -46.97
N ALA A 523 -18.23 9.40 -47.34
CA ALA A 523 -19.00 9.50 -48.58
C ALA A 523 -19.94 10.70 -48.63
N ILE A 524 -20.50 11.13 -47.49
CA ILE A 524 -21.40 12.29 -47.39
C ILE A 524 -20.65 13.64 -47.22
N GLY A 525 -19.31 13.66 -47.31
CA GLY A 525 -18.51 14.89 -47.21
C GLY A 525 -18.49 15.52 -45.81
N SER A 526 -18.94 14.79 -44.78
CA SER A 526 -18.99 15.27 -43.38
C SER A 526 -17.65 15.20 -42.65
N SER A 527 -16.56 14.81 -43.33
CA SER A 527 -15.23 14.69 -42.76
C SER A 527 -14.52 16.05 -42.60
N SER A 528 -15.16 17.00 -41.91
CA SER A 528 -14.36 18.03 -41.24
C SER A 528 -13.61 17.33 -40.11
N GLN A 529 -12.28 17.33 -40.18
CA GLN A 529 -11.43 17.01 -39.05
C GLN A 529 -11.83 17.92 -37.88
N THR A 530 -12.68 17.42 -37.00
CA THR A 530 -12.97 18.11 -35.74
C THR A 530 -11.73 17.99 -34.89
N GLU A 531 -11.01 19.10 -34.74
CA GLU A 531 -9.86 19.19 -33.85
C GLU A 531 -10.25 19.04 -32.36
N ASP A 532 -11.54 19.05 -32.05
CA ASP A 532 -12.09 18.98 -30.70
C ASP A 532 -11.58 17.74 -29.93
N GLU A 533 -10.95 17.97 -28.78
CA GLU A 533 -10.46 16.92 -27.89
C GLU A 533 -11.62 16.16 -27.23
N ASP A 534 -12.79 16.81 -27.12
CA ASP A 534 -13.95 16.33 -26.38
C ASP A 534 -15.13 15.89 -27.26
N LEU A 535 -14.84 15.11 -28.32
CA LEU A 535 -15.88 14.42 -29.09
C LEU A 535 -16.78 13.58 -28.17
N ASP A 536 -18.09 13.77 -28.30
CA ASP A 536 -19.08 12.91 -27.66
C ASP A 536 -19.12 11.52 -28.33
N ASP A 537 -19.76 10.57 -27.66
CA ASP A 537 -19.83 9.17 -28.10
C ASP A 537 -20.53 8.98 -29.46
N ALA A 538 -21.34 9.95 -29.90
CA ALA A 538 -22.06 9.91 -31.17
C ALA A 538 -21.18 10.42 -32.32
N ALA A 539 -20.48 11.54 -32.12
CA ALA A 539 -19.52 12.08 -33.07
C ALA A 539 -18.32 11.15 -33.28
N ALA A 540 -17.84 10.51 -32.21
CA ALA A 540 -16.77 9.51 -32.29
C ALA A 540 -17.17 8.31 -33.18
N GLU A 541 -18.42 7.85 -33.08
CA GLU A 541 -18.92 6.69 -33.85
C GLU A 541 -19.05 7.00 -35.34
N VAL A 542 -19.52 8.20 -35.70
CA VAL A 542 -19.56 8.66 -37.10
C VAL A 542 -18.16 8.69 -37.71
N LEU A 543 -17.14 8.99 -36.92
CA LEU A 543 -15.73 9.01 -37.35
C LEU A 543 -15.06 7.62 -37.30
N GLY A 544 -15.79 6.56 -36.91
CA GLY A 544 -15.25 5.21 -36.74
C GLY A 544 -14.24 5.06 -35.61
N ILE A 545 -14.32 5.93 -34.59
CA ILE A 545 -13.44 5.91 -33.42
C ILE A 545 -14.06 4.99 -32.37
N VAL A 546 -13.29 4.00 -31.91
CA VAL A 546 -13.72 2.99 -30.93
C VAL A 546 -12.77 3.00 -29.73
N ASN A 547 -13.33 2.98 -28.52
CA ASN A 547 -12.57 2.79 -27.30
C ASN A 547 -12.33 1.29 -27.05
N MET A 548 -11.14 0.82 -27.40
CA MET A 548 -10.76 -0.59 -27.25
C MET A 548 -10.65 -0.99 -25.79
N SER A 549 -10.25 -0.11 -24.87
CA SER A 549 -10.18 -0.43 -23.44
C SER A 549 -11.55 -0.82 -22.88
N ALA A 550 -12.58 -0.02 -23.19
CA ALA A 550 -13.95 -0.31 -22.77
C ALA A 550 -14.52 -1.57 -23.48
N LEU A 551 -14.21 -1.73 -24.76
CA LEU A 551 -14.72 -2.84 -25.55
C LEU A 551 -14.11 -4.19 -25.14
N TRP A 552 -12.80 -4.23 -24.84
CA TRP A 552 -12.15 -5.41 -24.26
C TRP A 552 -12.73 -5.79 -22.91
N HIS A 553 -13.06 -4.79 -22.09
CA HIS A 553 -13.75 -5.04 -20.82
C HIS A 553 -15.12 -5.68 -21.04
N CYS A 554 -15.93 -5.14 -21.96
CA CYS A 554 -17.23 -5.73 -22.30
C CYS A 554 -17.09 -7.17 -22.81
N LEU A 555 -16.09 -7.44 -23.67
CA LEU A 555 -15.84 -8.79 -24.18
C LEU A 555 -15.52 -9.77 -23.04
N ALA A 556 -14.57 -9.41 -22.17
CA ALA A 556 -14.15 -10.29 -21.08
C ALA A 556 -15.29 -10.56 -20.09
N VAL A 557 -16.17 -9.59 -19.84
CA VAL A 557 -17.41 -9.80 -19.06
C VAL A 557 -18.36 -10.77 -19.77
N ASP A 558 -18.64 -10.57 -21.06
CA ASP A 558 -19.55 -11.44 -21.80
C ASP A 558 -19.02 -12.89 -21.84
N ILE A 559 -17.72 -13.09 -22.09
CA ILE A 559 -17.09 -14.42 -22.08
C ILE A 559 -17.16 -15.06 -20.70
N VAL A 560 -16.73 -14.37 -19.64
CA VAL A 560 -16.69 -14.98 -18.30
C VAL A 560 -18.10 -15.27 -17.78
N THR A 561 -19.08 -14.41 -18.09
CA THR A 561 -20.47 -14.61 -17.66
C THR A 561 -21.11 -15.78 -18.38
N GLU A 562 -20.91 -15.88 -19.69
CA GLU A 562 -21.39 -17.01 -20.48
C GLU A 562 -20.71 -18.31 -20.05
N TYR A 563 -19.38 -18.31 -19.91
CA TYR A 563 -18.65 -19.48 -19.46
C TYR A 563 -19.03 -19.93 -18.03
N ALA A 564 -19.16 -19.00 -17.08
CA ALA A 564 -19.36 -19.34 -15.67
C ALA A 564 -20.83 -19.58 -15.31
N PHE A 565 -21.77 -18.91 -15.97
CA PHE A 565 -23.21 -18.92 -15.62
C PHE A 565 -24.11 -19.40 -16.77
N ALA A 566 -23.53 -19.78 -17.91
CA ALA A 566 -24.23 -20.19 -19.13
C ALA A 566 -25.18 -19.09 -19.67
N HIS A 567 -24.83 -17.83 -19.42
CA HIS A 567 -25.57 -16.66 -19.89
C HIS A 567 -24.65 -15.44 -20.09
N SER A 568 -24.66 -14.90 -21.30
CA SER A 568 -23.96 -13.65 -21.66
C SER A 568 -24.82 -12.42 -21.38
N TYR A 569 -24.20 -11.33 -20.93
CA TYR A 569 -24.91 -10.05 -20.76
C TYR A 569 -25.05 -9.25 -22.05
N GLY A 570 -24.34 -9.66 -23.11
CA GLY A 570 -24.37 -9.00 -24.40
C GLY A 570 -23.91 -7.55 -24.32
N LEU A 571 -22.94 -7.24 -23.45
CA LEU A 571 -22.36 -5.91 -23.28
C LEU A 571 -21.65 -5.43 -24.56
N VAL A 572 -21.02 -6.35 -25.30
CA VAL A 572 -20.40 -6.03 -26.60
C VAL A 572 -21.45 -5.60 -27.62
N LYS A 573 -22.60 -6.29 -27.66
CA LYS A 573 -23.71 -5.97 -28.59
C LYS A 573 -24.43 -4.68 -28.19
N ASN A 574 -24.61 -4.44 -26.89
CA ASN A 574 -25.37 -3.31 -26.37
C ASN A 574 -24.45 -2.22 -25.81
N LYS A 575 -24.10 -1.24 -26.67
CA LYS A 575 -23.22 -0.09 -26.34
C LYS A 575 -23.62 0.61 -25.04
N ARG A 576 -24.92 0.90 -24.85
CA ARG A 576 -25.40 1.62 -23.66
C ARG A 576 -25.18 0.81 -22.38
N LYS A 577 -25.52 -0.49 -22.41
CA LYS A 577 -25.31 -1.38 -21.25
C LYS A 577 -23.82 -1.54 -20.96
N GLY A 578 -22.99 -1.76 -21.98
CA GLY A 578 -21.54 -1.87 -21.85
C GLY A 578 -20.90 -0.61 -21.26
N GLY A 579 -21.28 0.57 -21.76
CA GLY A 579 -20.79 1.85 -21.23
C GLY A 579 -21.18 2.08 -19.77
N ALA A 580 -22.44 1.81 -19.40
CA ALA A 580 -22.91 1.93 -18.02
C ALA A 580 -22.17 0.96 -17.07
N TRP A 581 -21.85 -0.25 -17.54
CA TRP A 581 -21.08 -1.23 -16.79
C TRP A 581 -19.64 -0.77 -16.53
N VAL A 582 -18.94 -0.35 -17.58
CA VAL A 582 -17.54 0.13 -17.47
C VAL A 582 -17.45 1.35 -16.54
N ALA A 583 -18.40 2.29 -16.66
CA ALA A 583 -18.46 3.45 -15.78
C ALA A 583 -18.66 3.08 -14.31
N MET A 584 -19.56 2.14 -14.01
CA MET A 584 -19.76 1.63 -12.66
C MET A 584 -18.50 0.96 -12.11
N LEU A 585 -17.85 0.10 -12.89
CA LEU A 585 -16.68 -0.63 -12.39
C LEU A 585 -15.51 0.30 -12.11
N LYS A 586 -15.28 1.31 -12.96
CA LYS A 586 -14.26 2.34 -12.74
C LYS A 586 -14.43 3.01 -11.38
N VAL A 587 -15.64 3.42 -11.03
CA VAL A 587 -15.94 4.02 -9.72
C VAL A 587 -15.65 3.06 -8.57
N VAL A 588 -16.00 1.77 -8.70
CA VAL A 588 -15.74 0.76 -7.67
C VAL A 588 -14.24 0.56 -7.45
N LEU A 589 -13.47 0.43 -8.52
CA LEU A 589 -12.01 0.21 -8.45
C LEU A 589 -11.28 1.42 -7.89
N GLU A 590 -11.58 2.64 -8.36
CA GLU A 590 -10.96 3.88 -7.87
C GLU A 590 -11.19 4.10 -6.36
N ASN A 591 -12.32 3.62 -5.83
CA ASN A 591 -12.65 3.71 -4.40
C ASN A 591 -12.16 2.52 -3.56
N SER A 592 -11.53 1.50 -4.16
CA SER A 592 -11.10 0.27 -3.46
C SER A 592 -10.12 0.54 -2.31
N ASN A 593 -9.18 1.46 -2.49
CA ASN A 593 -8.23 1.86 -1.44
C ASN A 593 -8.94 2.54 -0.27
N PHE A 594 -9.95 3.38 -0.55
CA PHE A 594 -10.73 4.02 0.49
C PHE A 594 -11.55 2.99 1.30
N ILE A 595 -12.17 2.03 0.60
CA ILE A 595 -12.89 0.89 1.20
C ILE A 595 -11.97 0.06 2.10
N LYS A 596 -10.72 -0.16 1.69
CA LYS A 596 -9.70 -0.89 2.48
C LYS A 596 -9.49 -0.25 3.86
N HIS A 597 -9.37 1.08 3.92
CA HIS A 597 -9.13 1.82 5.16
C HIS A 597 -10.39 2.01 6.01
N PHE A 598 -11.55 2.13 5.36
CA PHE A 598 -12.83 2.41 6.02
C PHE A 598 -13.86 1.32 5.70
N PRO A 599 -13.79 0.15 6.34
CA PRO A 599 -14.70 -0.98 6.07
C PRO A 599 -16.16 -0.69 6.43
N VAL A 600 -16.46 0.43 7.11
CA VAL A 600 -17.83 0.90 7.34
C VAL A 600 -18.60 1.10 6.03
N PHE A 601 -17.92 1.46 4.93
CA PHE A 601 -18.55 1.61 3.63
C PHE A 601 -19.03 0.29 3.03
N LEU A 602 -18.36 -0.84 3.34
CA LEU A 602 -18.87 -2.16 2.97
C LEU A 602 -20.18 -2.46 3.70
N LYS A 603 -20.29 -2.07 4.98
CA LYS A 603 -21.56 -2.21 5.73
C LYS A 603 -22.67 -1.33 5.16
N ILE A 604 -22.34 -0.13 4.67
CA ILE A 604 -23.29 0.75 3.98
C ILE A 604 -23.75 0.09 2.67
N ARG A 605 -22.82 -0.40 1.83
CA ARG A 605 -23.14 -1.14 0.59
C ARG A 605 -24.04 -2.34 0.88
N ASP A 606 -23.68 -3.18 1.85
CA ASP A 606 -24.43 -4.37 2.23
C ASP A 606 -25.80 -4.01 2.85
N GLY A 607 -25.90 -2.83 3.46
CA GLY A 607 -27.17 -2.24 3.91
C GLY A 607 -28.02 -1.72 2.75
N MET A 608 -27.41 -1.09 1.74
CA MET A 608 -28.10 -0.64 0.52
C MET A 608 -28.69 -1.82 -0.25
N ALA A 609 -28.05 -2.99 -0.18
CA ALA A 609 -28.57 -4.21 -0.76
C ALA A 609 -29.88 -4.73 -0.14
N LYS A 610 -30.30 -4.14 0.98
CA LYS A 610 -31.57 -4.45 1.65
C LYS A 610 -32.66 -3.41 1.34
N LEU A 611 -32.38 -2.45 0.46
CA LEU A 611 -33.36 -1.45 0.05
C LEU A 611 -34.48 -2.08 -0.80
N PRO A 612 -35.73 -1.57 -0.70
CA PRO A 612 -36.83 -2.04 -1.54
C PRO A 612 -36.58 -1.76 -3.03
N ASP A 613 -37.16 -2.59 -3.91
CA ASP A 613 -37.01 -2.50 -5.38
C ASP A 613 -37.34 -1.10 -5.95
N TRP A 614 -38.31 -0.38 -5.37
CA TRP A 614 -38.66 0.99 -5.81
C TRP A 614 -37.56 2.03 -5.55
N ALA A 615 -36.74 1.82 -4.50
CA ALA A 615 -35.61 2.68 -4.18
C ALA A 615 -34.42 2.33 -5.06
N MET A 616 -34.25 1.03 -5.35
CA MET A 616 -33.25 0.52 -6.28
C MET A 616 -33.45 1.02 -7.72
N GLN A 617 -34.69 1.10 -8.20
CA GLN A 617 -35.04 1.62 -9.53
C GLN A 617 -34.76 3.12 -9.70
N ARG A 618 -34.53 3.86 -8.60
CA ARG A 618 -34.11 5.26 -8.63
C ARG A 618 -32.59 5.45 -8.66
N MET A 619 -31.82 4.37 -8.53
CA MET A 619 -30.36 4.41 -8.64
C MET A 619 -29.95 4.31 -10.12
N GLY A 620 -28.80 4.85 -10.50
CA GLY A 620 -28.37 4.85 -11.92
C GLY A 620 -28.16 3.45 -12.52
N ASP A 621 -28.24 3.35 -13.86
CA ASP A 621 -28.24 2.10 -14.64
C ASP A 621 -27.12 1.10 -14.23
N GLY A 622 -25.92 1.58 -13.93
CA GLY A 622 -24.79 0.73 -13.52
C GLY A 622 -25.02 0.02 -12.17
N VAL A 623 -25.59 0.72 -11.19
CA VAL A 623 -25.93 0.13 -9.88
C VAL A 623 -27.06 -0.88 -10.04
N GLN A 624 -28.07 -0.56 -10.86
CA GLN A 624 -29.15 -1.50 -11.15
C GLN A 624 -28.63 -2.82 -11.76
N ASN A 625 -27.67 -2.74 -12.68
CA ASN A 625 -27.03 -3.92 -13.28
C ASN A 625 -26.29 -4.77 -12.24
N ALA A 626 -25.55 -4.17 -11.31
CA ALA A 626 -24.86 -4.89 -10.24
C ALA A 626 -25.82 -5.60 -9.28
N PHE A 627 -27.00 -5.04 -9.07
CA PHE A 627 -28.03 -5.66 -8.22
C PHE A 627 -28.81 -6.76 -8.92
N ALA A 628 -29.18 -6.54 -10.18
CA ALA A 628 -29.76 -7.57 -11.04
C ALA A 628 -28.85 -8.80 -11.06
N LEU A 629 -27.54 -8.58 -11.21
CA LEU A 629 -26.52 -9.63 -11.13
C LEU A 629 -26.59 -10.46 -9.85
N GLN A 630 -26.56 -9.79 -8.69
CA GLN A 630 -26.59 -10.50 -7.41
C GLN A 630 -27.90 -11.28 -7.21
N LYS A 631 -29.02 -10.72 -7.67
CA LYS A 631 -30.32 -11.38 -7.63
C LYS A 631 -30.34 -12.62 -8.52
N ASP A 632 -29.86 -12.51 -9.76
CA ASP A 632 -29.84 -13.60 -10.73
C ASP A 632 -28.96 -14.77 -10.26
N MET A 633 -27.77 -14.49 -9.72
CA MET A 633 -26.93 -15.53 -9.12
C MET A 633 -27.63 -16.27 -7.98
N ARG A 634 -28.31 -15.54 -7.09
CA ARG A 634 -29.03 -16.15 -5.97
C ARG A 634 -30.20 -17.02 -6.43
N VAL A 635 -30.93 -16.56 -7.44
CA VAL A 635 -32.01 -17.34 -8.07
C VAL A 635 -31.45 -18.62 -8.68
N GLN A 636 -30.37 -18.53 -9.45
CA GLN A 636 -29.73 -19.69 -10.08
C GLN A 636 -29.23 -20.71 -9.05
N ILE A 637 -28.50 -20.27 -8.01
CA ILE A 637 -28.02 -21.16 -6.94
C ILE A 637 -29.19 -21.84 -6.24
N GLY A 638 -30.24 -21.08 -5.92
CA GLY A 638 -31.43 -21.62 -5.25
C GLY A 638 -32.16 -22.66 -6.09
N ALA A 639 -32.28 -22.45 -7.41
CA ALA A 639 -32.88 -23.42 -8.32
C ALA A 639 -32.06 -24.73 -8.37
N ILE A 640 -30.73 -24.63 -8.50
CA ILE A 640 -29.84 -25.80 -8.50
C ILE A 640 -29.97 -26.59 -7.18
N GLN A 641 -30.01 -25.90 -6.03
CA GLN A 641 -30.15 -26.55 -4.72
C GLN A 641 -31.49 -27.27 -4.53
N ARG A 642 -32.58 -26.75 -5.13
CA ARG A 642 -33.90 -27.40 -5.09
C ARG A 642 -34.05 -28.57 -6.06
N GLY A 643 -33.01 -28.88 -6.85
CA GLY A 643 -33.10 -29.88 -7.90
C GLY A 643 -34.06 -29.48 -9.02
N GLU A 644 -34.44 -28.20 -9.09
CA GLU A 644 -35.28 -27.68 -10.16
C GLU A 644 -34.47 -27.72 -11.44
N THR A 645 -34.79 -28.65 -12.34
CA THR A 645 -34.49 -28.49 -13.76
C THR A 645 -35.46 -27.47 -14.34
N SER A 646 -35.46 -26.27 -13.77
CA SER A 646 -36.28 -25.16 -14.25
C SER A 646 -36.03 -24.96 -15.75
N ASP A 647 -37.07 -24.52 -16.46
CA ASP A 647 -37.03 -23.90 -17.80
C ASP A 647 -36.22 -22.59 -17.83
N LEU A 648 -35.14 -22.54 -17.07
CA LEU A 648 -34.07 -21.59 -17.21
C LEU A 648 -33.48 -21.88 -18.60
N THR A 649 -33.65 -20.93 -19.53
CA THR A 649 -33.00 -20.75 -20.84
C THR A 649 -31.46 -20.91 -20.87
N TYR A 650 -30.86 -21.32 -19.76
CA TYR A 650 -29.44 -21.31 -19.41
C TYR A 650 -28.72 -22.66 -19.66
N LYS A 651 -29.36 -23.69 -20.24
CA LYS A 651 -28.71 -25.02 -20.43
C LYS A 651 -28.03 -25.18 -21.79
N ALA A 652 -26.93 -24.46 -22.01
CA ALA A 652 -25.94 -24.84 -23.03
C ALA A 652 -24.80 -25.71 -22.42
N HIS A 653 -24.39 -25.44 -21.17
CA HIS A 653 -23.39 -26.21 -20.44
C HIS A 653 -23.52 -26.01 -18.90
N PRO A 654 -22.86 -26.84 -18.06
CA PRO A 654 -22.87 -26.66 -16.60
C PRO A 654 -22.25 -25.33 -16.15
N THR A 655 -22.68 -24.81 -15.00
CA THR A 655 -22.19 -23.55 -14.39
C THR A 655 -21.20 -23.79 -13.24
N ILE A 656 -20.51 -22.75 -12.77
CA ILE A 656 -19.59 -22.85 -11.63
C ILE A 656 -20.29 -23.39 -10.37
N PHE A 657 -21.57 -23.07 -10.18
CA PHE A 657 -22.31 -23.46 -8.98
C PHE A 657 -22.58 -24.96 -8.94
N HIS A 658 -22.76 -25.61 -10.11
CA HIS A 658 -22.83 -27.07 -10.19
C HIS A 658 -21.53 -27.70 -9.66
N SER A 659 -20.38 -27.23 -10.15
CA SER A 659 -19.06 -27.71 -9.70
C SER A 659 -18.84 -27.55 -8.19
N ILE A 660 -19.27 -26.43 -7.61
CA ILE A 660 -19.11 -26.17 -6.18
C ILE A 660 -20.07 -27.04 -5.34
N LEU A 661 -21.35 -27.10 -5.73
CA LEU A 661 -22.38 -27.82 -5.00
C LEU A 661 -22.15 -29.35 -5.04
N GLU A 662 -21.67 -29.87 -6.16
CA GLU A 662 -21.36 -31.30 -6.34
C GLU A 662 -20.02 -31.71 -5.68
N SER A 663 -19.14 -30.76 -5.38
CA SER A 663 -17.81 -31.09 -4.83
C SER A 663 -17.87 -31.66 -3.40
N GLU A 664 -17.16 -32.76 -3.18
CA GLU A 664 -16.93 -33.35 -1.85
C GLU A 664 -15.84 -32.62 -1.05
N SER A 665 -15.07 -31.74 -1.70
CA SER A 665 -13.91 -31.07 -1.07
C SER A 665 -14.30 -29.99 -0.05
N ILE A 666 -15.55 -29.51 -0.11
CA ILE A 666 -16.09 -28.51 0.80
C ILE A 666 -17.25 -29.10 1.61
N PRO A 667 -17.31 -28.83 2.93
CA PRO A 667 -18.35 -29.36 3.79
C PRO A 667 -19.69 -28.62 3.56
N PRO A 668 -20.83 -29.17 4.01
CA PRO A 668 -22.16 -28.60 3.75
C PRO A 668 -22.32 -27.14 4.21
N GLU A 669 -21.70 -26.73 5.31
CA GLU A 669 -21.72 -25.36 5.83
C GLU A 669 -21.10 -24.32 4.88
N GLU A 670 -20.23 -24.78 3.97
CA GLU A 670 -19.58 -23.95 2.95
C GLU A 670 -20.39 -23.83 1.66
N LYS A 671 -21.50 -24.59 1.52
CA LYS A 671 -22.39 -24.62 0.34
C LYS A 671 -23.61 -23.70 0.47
N ARG A 672 -23.58 -22.76 1.42
CA ARG A 672 -24.69 -21.84 1.70
C ARG A 672 -24.86 -20.74 0.64
N LEU A 673 -26.12 -20.39 0.34
CA LEU A 673 -26.50 -19.43 -0.70
C LEU A 673 -25.88 -18.04 -0.51
N ASP A 674 -25.86 -17.55 0.73
CA ASP A 674 -25.34 -16.26 1.19
C ASP A 674 -23.82 -16.13 1.06
N ARG A 675 -23.11 -17.23 0.81
CA ARG A 675 -21.67 -17.25 0.53
C ARG A 675 -21.38 -17.46 -0.96
N LEU A 676 -22.04 -18.42 -1.60
CA LEU A 676 -21.71 -18.84 -2.98
C LEU A 676 -21.84 -17.72 -4.02
N TRP A 677 -22.78 -16.78 -3.85
CA TRP A 677 -22.88 -15.64 -4.76
C TRP A 677 -21.60 -14.77 -4.77
N GLN A 678 -20.82 -14.74 -3.68
CA GLN A 678 -19.55 -14.01 -3.63
C GLN A 678 -18.48 -14.69 -4.51
N ASP A 679 -18.49 -16.02 -4.62
CA ASP A 679 -17.61 -16.72 -5.57
C ASP A 679 -17.97 -16.37 -7.00
N GLY A 680 -19.27 -16.34 -7.34
CA GLY A 680 -19.74 -15.89 -8.65
C GLY A 680 -19.31 -14.46 -8.97
N GLN A 681 -19.53 -13.51 -8.04
CA GLN A 681 -19.09 -12.13 -8.24
C GLN A 681 -17.57 -12.03 -8.37
N SER A 682 -16.81 -12.80 -7.59
CA SER A 682 -15.34 -12.81 -7.68
C SER A 682 -14.81 -13.32 -9.01
N VAL A 683 -15.50 -14.30 -9.63
CA VAL A 683 -15.15 -14.83 -10.96
C VAL A 683 -15.37 -13.78 -12.03
N ILE A 684 -16.48 -13.04 -12.00
CA ILE A 684 -16.74 -11.96 -12.97
C ILE A 684 -15.69 -10.86 -12.84
N VAL A 685 -15.50 -10.32 -11.63
CA VAL A 685 -14.57 -9.21 -11.41
C VAL A 685 -13.13 -9.63 -11.73
N GLY A 686 -12.72 -10.83 -11.30
CA GLY A 686 -11.38 -11.35 -11.52
C GLY A 686 -11.11 -11.90 -12.93
N GLY A 687 -12.15 -12.16 -13.74
CA GLY A 687 -12.01 -12.63 -15.12
C GLY A 687 -12.17 -11.52 -16.16
N SER A 688 -12.86 -10.44 -15.83
CA SER A 688 -13.13 -9.33 -16.77
C SER A 688 -12.00 -8.32 -16.84
N GLU A 689 -11.78 -7.57 -15.76
CA GLU A 689 -10.85 -6.43 -15.74
C GLU A 689 -9.41 -6.85 -16.04
N THR A 690 -8.96 -7.97 -15.45
CA THR A 690 -7.58 -8.44 -15.62
C THR A 690 -7.26 -8.77 -17.07
N VAL A 691 -8.14 -9.52 -17.77
CA VAL A 691 -7.91 -9.91 -19.17
C VAL A 691 -8.01 -8.68 -20.08
N ALA A 692 -8.99 -7.81 -19.81
CA ALA A 692 -9.16 -6.57 -20.55
C ALA A 692 -7.92 -5.66 -20.48
N LYS A 693 -7.23 -5.59 -19.34
CA LYS A 693 -5.97 -4.84 -19.20
C LYS A 693 -4.86 -5.41 -20.06
N VAL A 694 -4.65 -6.73 -20.04
CA VAL A 694 -3.64 -7.37 -20.89
C VAL A 694 -3.93 -7.09 -22.37
N LEU A 695 -5.17 -7.30 -22.81
CA LEU A 695 -5.59 -7.04 -24.19
C LEU A 695 -5.46 -5.57 -24.58
N THR A 696 -5.77 -4.65 -23.66
CA THR A 696 -5.62 -3.20 -23.87
C THR A 696 -4.15 -2.81 -24.10
N HIS A 697 -3.25 -3.21 -23.21
CA HIS A 697 -1.82 -2.88 -23.32
C HIS A 697 -1.20 -3.53 -24.55
N THR A 698 -1.56 -4.80 -24.81
CA THR A 698 -1.08 -5.54 -25.99
C THR A 698 -1.58 -4.88 -27.28
N THR A 699 -2.85 -4.46 -27.33
CA THR A 699 -3.42 -3.71 -28.46
C THR A 699 -2.63 -2.43 -28.73
N PHE A 700 -2.37 -1.63 -27.69
CA PHE A 700 -1.58 -0.42 -27.82
C PHE A 700 -0.20 -0.70 -28.42
N HIS A 701 0.56 -1.63 -27.83
CA HIS A 701 1.93 -1.91 -28.28
C HIS A 701 2.01 -2.57 -29.66
N LEU A 702 1.05 -3.42 -30.04
CA LEU A 702 1.00 -4.00 -31.38
C LEU A 702 0.73 -2.93 -32.46
N LEU A 703 -0.12 -1.95 -32.17
CA LEU A 703 -0.43 -0.88 -33.10
C LEU A 703 0.66 0.22 -33.14
N ASP A 704 1.31 0.49 -32.01
CA ASP A 704 2.43 1.43 -31.90
C ASP A 704 3.73 0.87 -32.53
N LYS A 705 3.89 -0.45 -32.60
CA LYS A 705 5.08 -1.12 -33.15
C LYS A 705 4.74 -2.02 -34.35
N PRO A 706 4.64 -1.46 -35.58
CA PRO A 706 4.30 -2.21 -36.79
C PRO A 706 5.21 -3.41 -37.07
N ALA A 707 6.49 -3.34 -36.70
CA ALA A 707 7.43 -4.45 -36.88
C ALA A 707 7.06 -5.67 -36.03
N VAL A 708 6.61 -5.44 -34.78
CA VAL A 708 6.16 -6.52 -33.88
C VAL A 708 4.90 -7.17 -34.43
N LEU A 709 3.94 -6.36 -34.89
CA LEU A 709 2.70 -6.85 -35.50
C LEU A 709 2.96 -7.61 -36.81
N ALA A 710 3.85 -7.11 -37.66
CA ALA A 710 4.22 -7.76 -38.92
C ALA A 710 4.82 -9.15 -38.67
N ARG A 711 5.73 -9.25 -37.69
CA ARG A 711 6.33 -10.53 -37.30
C ARG A 711 5.30 -11.52 -36.75
N LEU A 712 4.37 -11.05 -35.90
CA LEU A 712 3.27 -11.87 -35.40
C LEU A 712 2.40 -12.42 -36.54
N ARG A 713 2.05 -11.57 -37.52
CA ARG A 713 1.28 -11.97 -38.69
C ARG A 713 2.03 -13.00 -39.54
N SER A 714 3.32 -12.79 -39.77
CA SER A 714 4.18 -13.72 -40.52
C SER A 714 4.18 -15.10 -39.88
N GLU A 715 4.44 -15.19 -38.57
CA GLU A 715 4.53 -16.50 -37.90
C GLU A 715 3.17 -17.21 -37.81
N LEU A 716 2.06 -16.48 -37.68
CA LEU A 716 0.73 -17.08 -37.71
C LEU A 716 0.38 -17.66 -39.10
N GLU A 717 0.78 -17.00 -40.18
CA GLU A 717 0.56 -17.48 -41.56
C GLU A 717 1.52 -18.64 -41.89
N GLU A 718 2.83 -18.38 -41.82
CA GLU A 718 3.90 -19.28 -42.25
C GLU A 718 3.99 -20.52 -41.34
N GLY A 719 3.63 -20.37 -40.06
CA GLY A 719 3.54 -21.46 -39.09
C GLY A 719 2.31 -22.35 -39.28
N GLY A 720 1.41 -22.02 -40.22
CA GLY A 720 0.22 -22.82 -40.50
C GLY A 720 -0.91 -22.67 -39.48
N TYR A 721 -0.83 -21.69 -38.59
CA TYR A 721 -1.81 -21.49 -37.52
C TYR A 721 -3.06 -20.74 -37.99
N MET A 722 -2.90 -19.81 -38.93
CA MET A 722 -3.98 -19.01 -39.51
C MET A 722 -3.71 -18.76 -40.99
N THR A 723 -3.87 -19.78 -41.84
CA THR A 723 -3.55 -19.66 -43.27
C THR A 723 -4.68 -19.03 -44.09
N ALA A 724 -4.34 -18.51 -45.27
CA ALA A 724 -5.32 -18.03 -46.24
C ALA A 724 -6.33 -19.13 -46.65
N GLU A 725 -5.92 -20.40 -46.64
CA GLU A 725 -6.81 -21.52 -46.93
C GLU A 725 -7.85 -21.73 -45.83
N MET A 726 -7.44 -21.70 -44.56
CA MET A 726 -8.36 -21.79 -43.41
C MET A 726 -9.39 -20.66 -43.47
N LYS A 727 -8.95 -19.43 -43.77
CA LYS A 727 -9.84 -18.28 -43.95
C LYS A 727 -10.87 -18.53 -45.05
N ARG A 728 -10.45 -19.03 -46.22
CA ARG A 728 -11.37 -19.33 -47.34
C ARG A 728 -12.42 -20.39 -46.99
N LYS A 729 -12.08 -21.34 -46.11
CA LYS A 729 -13.01 -22.37 -45.62
C LYS A 729 -13.89 -21.90 -44.46
N GLY A 730 -13.65 -20.70 -43.91
CA GLY A 730 -14.35 -20.21 -42.72
C GLY A 730 -13.95 -20.95 -41.44
N GLU A 731 -12.77 -21.55 -41.42
CA GLU A 731 -12.27 -22.31 -40.26
C GLU A 731 -11.62 -21.37 -39.24
N ASN A 732 -12.02 -21.48 -37.98
CA ASN A 732 -11.36 -20.78 -36.89
C ASN A 732 -10.17 -21.60 -36.36
N PRO A 733 -9.02 -20.96 -36.04
CA PRO A 733 -7.89 -21.64 -35.45
C PRO A 733 -8.27 -22.15 -34.06
N ARG A 734 -7.81 -23.35 -33.68
CA ARG A 734 -8.01 -23.86 -32.33
C ARG A 734 -7.02 -23.20 -31.38
N TRP A 735 -7.46 -22.89 -30.16
CA TRP A 735 -6.60 -22.32 -29.11
C TRP A 735 -5.33 -23.17 -28.86
N GLN A 736 -5.45 -24.51 -28.88
CA GLN A 736 -4.33 -25.43 -28.66
C GLN A 736 -3.27 -25.38 -29.75
N ASP A 737 -3.64 -24.93 -30.95
CA ASP A 737 -2.72 -24.73 -32.05
C ASP A 737 -2.09 -23.33 -31.93
N LEU A 738 -2.88 -22.30 -31.60
CA LEU A 738 -2.39 -20.93 -31.36
C LEU A 738 -1.33 -20.86 -30.26
N GLU A 739 -1.52 -21.57 -29.14
CA GLU A 739 -0.53 -21.60 -28.05
C GLU A 739 0.79 -22.29 -28.41
N ARG A 740 0.93 -22.87 -29.62
CA ARG A 740 2.19 -23.44 -30.12
C ARG A 740 2.98 -22.44 -30.94
N CYS A 741 2.34 -21.38 -31.43
CA CYS A 741 3.02 -20.26 -32.07
C CYS A 741 3.91 -19.57 -31.03
N ALA A 742 5.23 -19.61 -31.23
CA ALA A 742 6.19 -19.15 -30.24
C ALA A 742 6.10 -17.64 -30.09
N TYR A 743 6.04 -16.90 -31.19
CA TYR A 743 5.98 -15.44 -31.10
C TYR A 743 4.65 -14.92 -30.58
N LEU A 744 3.52 -15.61 -30.82
CA LEU A 744 2.26 -15.26 -30.16
C LEU A 744 2.34 -15.48 -28.64
N GLN A 745 2.94 -16.59 -28.18
CA GLN A 745 3.21 -16.81 -26.75
C GLN A 745 4.09 -15.70 -26.17
N ALA A 746 5.14 -15.32 -26.89
CA ALA A 746 6.03 -14.23 -26.50
C ALA A 746 5.29 -12.88 -26.38
N VAL A 747 4.39 -12.58 -27.32
CA VAL A 747 3.55 -11.37 -27.28
C VAL A 747 2.61 -11.40 -26.07
N VAL A 748 1.96 -12.53 -25.78
CA VAL A 748 1.07 -12.67 -24.61
C VAL A 748 1.86 -12.59 -23.31
N ALA A 749 3.03 -13.23 -23.23
CA ALA A 749 3.91 -13.18 -22.06
C ALA A 749 4.41 -11.76 -21.78
N GLU A 750 4.82 -11.04 -22.83
CA GLU A 750 5.23 -9.64 -22.70
C GLU A 750 4.05 -8.72 -22.35
N GLY A 751 2.87 -8.98 -22.93
CA GLY A 751 1.61 -8.33 -22.55
C GLY A 751 1.32 -8.49 -21.06
N LEU A 752 1.39 -9.71 -20.54
CA LEU A 752 1.20 -10.02 -19.11
C LEU A 752 2.26 -9.36 -18.23
N ARG A 753 3.48 -9.15 -18.72
CA ARG A 753 4.55 -8.49 -17.96
C ARG A 753 4.29 -6.98 -17.83
N VAL A 754 3.95 -6.32 -18.94
CA VAL A 754 3.81 -4.86 -18.98
C VAL A 754 2.44 -4.36 -18.49
N SER A 755 1.38 -5.14 -18.71
CA SER A 755 0.11 -4.93 -18.04
C SER A 755 0.24 -5.52 -16.66
N LEU A 756 -0.10 -4.77 -15.62
CA LEU A 756 -0.05 -5.27 -14.25
C LEU A 756 -1.49 -5.52 -13.81
N PRO A 757 -2.15 -6.59 -14.29
CA PRO A 757 -3.57 -6.80 -14.04
C PRO A 757 -3.90 -6.97 -12.55
N ALA A 758 -2.92 -7.34 -11.72
CA ALA A 758 -3.01 -7.34 -10.27
C ALA A 758 -1.76 -6.66 -9.70
N VAL A 759 -1.85 -5.35 -9.42
CA VAL A 759 -0.72 -4.53 -8.96
C VAL A 759 -0.44 -4.72 -7.47
N GLN A 760 -1.48 -5.02 -6.69
CA GLN A 760 -1.39 -5.02 -5.24
C GLN A 760 -0.25 -5.90 -4.74
N ARG A 761 0.45 -5.41 -3.72
CA ARG A 761 1.47 -6.19 -3.02
C ARG A 761 0.86 -7.49 -2.51
N MET A 762 1.48 -8.61 -2.84
CA MET A 762 0.96 -9.91 -2.45
C MET A 762 1.36 -10.23 -1.02
N ASN A 763 0.56 -9.80 -0.05
CA ASN A 763 0.84 -10.07 1.36
C ASN A 763 0.72 -11.57 1.68
N ARG A 764 1.71 -12.10 2.41
CA ARG A 764 1.69 -13.45 2.98
C ARG A 764 2.06 -13.38 4.46
N VAL A 765 1.30 -14.10 5.26
CA VAL A 765 1.49 -14.23 6.70
C VAL A 765 1.80 -15.69 7.00
N LEU A 766 2.84 -15.92 7.79
CA LEU A 766 3.22 -17.24 8.27
C LEU A 766 2.94 -17.31 9.78
N PRO A 767 1.83 -17.93 10.23
CA PRO A 767 1.37 -17.76 11.61
C PRO A 767 2.22 -18.51 12.65
N THR A 768 2.83 -19.63 12.27
CA THR A 768 3.35 -20.61 13.23
C THR A 768 4.87 -20.60 13.39
N LYS A 769 5.61 -20.09 12.41
CA LYS A 769 7.08 -20.14 12.41
C LYS A 769 7.68 -18.83 11.89
N PRO A 770 8.87 -18.44 12.39
CA PRO A 770 9.57 -17.30 11.85
C PRO A 770 9.97 -17.57 10.40
N ARG A 771 10.07 -16.49 9.62
CA ARG A 771 10.54 -16.53 8.24
C ARG A 771 11.98 -16.04 8.20
N LEU A 772 12.86 -16.85 7.61
CA LEU A 772 14.24 -16.45 7.33
C LEU A 772 14.30 -15.78 5.96
N TYR A 773 14.95 -14.62 5.91
CA TYR A 773 15.39 -13.98 4.67
C TYR A 773 16.90 -13.76 4.76
N ILE A 774 17.64 -14.24 3.77
CA ILE A 774 19.09 -14.03 3.67
C ILE A 774 19.29 -13.10 2.47
N ASP A 775 19.87 -11.93 2.70
CA ASP A 775 20.20 -11.02 1.61
C ASP A 775 21.30 -11.65 0.74
N PRO A 776 21.04 -11.92 -0.55
CA PRO A 776 22.00 -12.62 -1.40
C PRO A 776 23.30 -11.83 -1.60
N GLN A 777 23.28 -10.50 -1.44
CA GLN A 777 24.46 -9.66 -1.64
C GLN A 777 25.28 -9.50 -0.36
N THR A 778 24.62 -9.28 0.77
CA THR A 778 25.32 -9.04 2.05
C THR A 778 25.49 -10.27 2.91
N GLN A 779 24.78 -11.36 2.60
CA GLN A 779 24.67 -12.56 3.43
C GLN A 779 24.10 -12.28 4.84
N ASN A 780 23.50 -11.11 5.05
CA ASN A 780 22.83 -10.78 6.31
C ASN A 780 21.55 -11.59 6.45
N GLU A 781 21.38 -12.17 7.63
CA GLU A 781 20.21 -12.98 7.97
C GLU A 781 19.17 -12.15 8.72
N TRP A 782 17.91 -12.26 8.28
CA TRP A 782 16.76 -11.59 8.87
C TRP A 782 15.75 -12.63 9.34
N HIS A 783 15.55 -12.67 10.66
CA HIS A 783 14.53 -13.52 11.29
C HIS A 783 13.24 -12.72 11.47
N ILE A 784 12.30 -12.91 10.55
CA ILE A 784 11.00 -12.24 10.57
C ILE A 784 10.05 -13.02 11.50
N PRO A 785 9.50 -12.43 12.55
CA PRO A 785 8.64 -13.13 13.51
C PRO A 785 7.39 -13.75 12.86
N PRO A 786 6.87 -14.86 13.42
CA PRO A 786 5.57 -15.38 13.03
C PRO A 786 4.48 -14.30 13.05
N ASN A 787 3.46 -14.48 12.23
CA ASN A 787 2.33 -13.56 12.09
C ASN A 787 2.68 -12.16 11.53
N THR A 788 3.92 -11.93 11.09
CA THR A 788 4.31 -10.69 10.40
C THR A 788 3.91 -10.76 8.91
N PRO A 789 3.13 -9.80 8.38
CA PRO A 789 2.85 -9.73 6.95
C PRO A 789 4.11 -9.32 6.16
N VAL A 790 4.49 -10.20 5.24
CA VAL A 790 5.60 -9.98 4.29
C VAL A 790 5.03 -9.89 2.89
N SER A 791 5.50 -8.95 2.07
CA SER A 791 5.03 -8.78 0.71
C SER A 791 6.16 -8.48 -0.28
N MET A 792 5.88 -8.75 -1.55
CA MET A 792 6.65 -8.30 -2.70
C MET A 792 5.69 -7.66 -3.71
N SER A 793 6.20 -6.85 -4.64
CA SER A 793 5.39 -6.16 -5.64
C SER A 793 5.60 -6.78 -7.02
N ALA A 794 4.50 -7.09 -7.71
CA ALA A 794 4.54 -7.53 -9.11
C ALA A 794 5.17 -6.48 -10.02
N HIS A 795 4.87 -5.19 -9.79
CA HIS A 795 5.47 -4.07 -10.52
C HIS A 795 7.00 -4.07 -10.38
N LEU A 796 7.51 -4.11 -9.14
CA LEU A 796 8.97 -4.10 -8.94
C LEU A 796 9.64 -5.33 -9.54
N LEU A 797 8.98 -6.48 -9.53
CA LEU A 797 9.51 -7.71 -10.13
C LEU A 797 9.54 -7.67 -11.67
N HIS A 798 8.43 -7.28 -12.29
CA HIS A 798 8.29 -7.25 -13.76
C HIS A 798 9.17 -6.18 -14.43
N PHE A 799 9.52 -5.14 -13.68
CA PHE A 799 10.37 -4.05 -14.14
C PHE A 799 11.78 -4.08 -13.53
N ASP A 800 12.17 -5.20 -12.92
CA ASP A 800 13.54 -5.40 -12.44
C ASP A 800 14.47 -5.66 -13.64
N GLU A 801 15.35 -4.70 -13.94
CA GLU A 801 16.30 -4.80 -15.06
C GLU A 801 17.26 -6.00 -14.93
N ARG A 802 17.47 -6.50 -13.70
CA ARG A 802 18.31 -7.68 -13.47
C ARG A 802 17.68 -8.97 -14.00
N VAL A 803 16.34 -9.01 -14.06
CA VAL A 803 15.55 -10.14 -14.56
C VAL A 803 15.12 -9.88 -16.00
N PHE A 804 14.66 -8.67 -16.30
CA PHE A 804 14.14 -8.27 -17.60
C PHE A 804 14.95 -7.08 -18.14
N PRO A 805 16.02 -7.32 -18.94
CA PRO A 805 16.80 -6.23 -19.55
C PRO A 805 15.92 -5.30 -20.38
N ARG A 806 16.15 -3.98 -20.30
CA ARG A 806 15.26 -2.95 -20.90
C ARG A 806 13.79 -3.14 -20.48
N PRO A 807 13.48 -3.09 -19.17
CA PRO A 807 12.18 -3.53 -18.65
C PRO A 807 10.99 -2.67 -19.10
N HIS A 808 11.23 -1.41 -19.47
CA HIS A 808 10.17 -0.49 -19.92
C HIS A 808 9.84 -0.60 -21.41
N GLU A 809 10.60 -1.38 -22.18
CA GLU A 809 10.31 -1.62 -23.59
C GLU A 809 9.45 -2.88 -23.75
N PHE A 810 8.38 -2.78 -24.56
CA PHE A 810 7.61 -3.95 -24.99
C PHE A 810 8.41 -4.76 -26.02
N LEU A 811 9.02 -5.87 -25.60
CA LEU A 811 9.92 -6.70 -26.41
C LEU A 811 9.56 -8.19 -26.27
N PRO A 812 8.66 -8.72 -27.12
CA PRO A 812 8.36 -10.15 -27.15
C PRO A 812 9.62 -11.02 -27.33
N GLU A 813 10.62 -10.55 -28.05
CA GLU A 813 11.88 -11.26 -28.31
C GLU A 813 12.60 -11.74 -27.05
N ARG A 814 12.40 -11.09 -25.89
CA ARG A 814 13.02 -11.53 -24.63
C ARG A 814 12.59 -12.92 -24.19
N TRP A 815 11.41 -13.35 -24.64
CA TRP A 815 10.86 -14.67 -24.31
C TRP A 815 11.40 -15.75 -25.23
N LEU A 816 12.12 -15.37 -26.27
CA LEU A 816 12.83 -16.25 -27.19
C LEU A 816 14.31 -16.30 -26.79
N ASP A 817 15.03 -17.34 -27.24
CA ASP A 817 16.47 -17.51 -27.01
C ASP A 817 17.31 -16.43 -27.74
N ASP A 818 17.22 -15.18 -27.28
CA ASP A 818 17.99 -14.04 -27.76
C ASP A 818 19.15 -13.74 -26.79
N PRO A 819 20.42 -13.93 -27.22
CA PRO A 819 21.59 -13.71 -26.38
C PRO A 819 21.87 -12.22 -26.09
N THR A 820 21.26 -11.28 -26.82
CA THR A 820 21.40 -9.84 -26.57
C THR A 820 20.52 -9.34 -25.43
N LEU A 821 19.60 -10.18 -24.97
CA LEU A 821 18.61 -9.91 -23.92
C LEU A 821 18.83 -10.78 -22.68
N GLU A 822 20.07 -11.23 -22.45
CA GLU A 822 20.42 -12.07 -21.30
C GLU A 822 20.24 -11.31 -19.97
N PRO A 823 19.52 -11.88 -18.99
CA PRO A 823 19.39 -11.32 -17.66
C PRO A 823 20.73 -11.20 -16.95
N THR A 824 20.93 -10.12 -16.19
CA THR A 824 22.17 -9.92 -15.44
C THR A 824 22.18 -10.70 -14.12
N LEU A 825 21.02 -11.10 -13.61
CA LEU A 825 20.91 -11.92 -12.39
C LEU A 825 21.30 -13.37 -12.71
N PRO A 826 22.33 -13.93 -12.05
CA PRO A 826 22.76 -15.31 -12.29
C PRO A 826 21.65 -16.33 -12.01
N GLY A 827 21.54 -17.37 -12.83
CA GLY A 827 20.55 -18.44 -12.64
C GLY A 827 19.12 -18.09 -13.06
N VAL A 828 18.90 -16.91 -13.64
CA VAL A 828 17.60 -16.57 -14.25
C VAL A 828 17.34 -17.38 -15.51
N ARG A 829 18.35 -17.57 -16.38
CA ARG A 829 18.31 -18.49 -17.53
C ARG A 829 19.26 -19.65 -17.28
N SER A 830 18.77 -20.78 -16.75
CA SER A 830 19.60 -21.99 -16.62
C SER A 830 19.44 -22.87 -17.87
N LYS A 831 20.49 -23.01 -18.67
CA LYS A 831 20.54 -23.95 -19.82
C LYS A 831 20.77 -25.41 -19.39
N THR A 832 20.35 -25.82 -18.20
CA THR A 832 20.45 -27.21 -17.78
C THR A 832 19.22 -27.98 -18.26
N LYS A 833 19.34 -28.64 -19.41
CA LYS A 833 18.51 -29.81 -19.70
C LYS A 833 18.86 -30.87 -18.65
N ASP A 834 17.93 -31.17 -17.74
CA ASP A 834 18.10 -32.31 -16.85
C ASP A 834 18.23 -33.59 -17.68
N VAL A 835 19.28 -34.36 -17.39
CA VAL A 835 19.68 -35.61 -18.06
C VAL A 835 18.62 -36.73 -17.88
N SER A 836 17.60 -36.50 -17.05
CA SER A 836 16.57 -37.47 -16.69
C SER A 836 15.31 -37.43 -17.55
N GLY A 837 15.17 -36.49 -18.49
CA GLY A 837 13.97 -36.38 -19.33
C GLY A 837 12.68 -36.04 -18.55
N ASN A 838 12.78 -35.70 -17.26
CA ASN A 838 11.68 -35.15 -16.49
C ASN A 838 11.75 -33.63 -16.51
N GLU A 839 10.63 -32.99 -16.86
CA GLU A 839 10.50 -31.54 -16.97
C GLU A 839 10.81 -30.86 -15.60
N ALA A 840 11.94 -30.17 -15.51
CA ALA A 840 12.19 -29.23 -14.41
C ALA A 840 11.11 -28.13 -14.47
N GLY A 841 10.23 -28.14 -13.47
CA GLY A 841 8.92 -27.53 -13.53
C GLY A 841 8.89 -26.00 -13.37
N GLY A 842 8.62 -25.29 -14.46
CA GLY A 842 8.09 -23.92 -14.45
C GLY A 842 6.65 -23.87 -13.94
N HIS A 843 6.43 -24.08 -12.63
CA HIS A 843 5.09 -24.20 -12.03
C HIS A 843 4.44 -22.85 -11.63
N GLY A 844 4.90 -21.73 -12.20
CA GLY A 844 4.61 -20.39 -11.69
C GLY A 844 3.61 -19.54 -12.49
N SER A 845 3.73 -19.49 -13.81
CA SER A 845 3.02 -18.52 -14.66
C SER A 845 2.03 -19.12 -15.66
N GLY A 846 2.02 -20.44 -15.81
CA GLY A 846 1.24 -21.12 -16.85
C GLY A 846 1.75 -20.91 -18.27
N ILE A 847 2.87 -20.20 -18.46
CA ILE A 847 3.57 -20.11 -19.75
C ILE A 847 4.22 -21.48 -20.00
N THR A 848 3.69 -22.23 -20.95
CA THR A 848 4.18 -23.57 -21.29
C THR A 848 5.00 -23.49 -22.58
N ASP A 849 6.25 -23.96 -22.60
CA ASP A 849 7.01 -24.07 -23.86
C ASP A 849 6.53 -25.29 -24.67
N ARG A 850 5.34 -25.18 -25.26
CA ARG A 850 4.79 -26.23 -26.13
C ARG A 850 5.34 -26.13 -27.55
N GLY A 851 5.92 -24.97 -27.90
CA GLY A 851 6.59 -24.72 -29.18
C GLY A 851 8.09 -25.02 -29.19
N GLY A 852 8.70 -25.33 -28.03
CA GLY A 852 10.13 -25.65 -27.91
C GLY A 852 11.08 -24.46 -28.04
N LYS A 853 10.58 -23.22 -27.95
CA LYS A 853 11.30 -21.97 -28.28
C LYS A 853 11.07 -20.83 -27.27
N ILE A 854 10.28 -21.05 -26.22
CA ILE A 854 9.97 -20.05 -25.19
C ILE A 854 10.79 -20.33 -23.93
N ASP A 855 11.42 -19.29 -23.41
CA ASP A 855 12.16 -19.32 -22.15
C ASP A 855 11.20 -19.52 -20.96
N ARG A 856 11.13 -20.76 -20.47
CA ARG A 856 10.31 -21.14 -19.29
C ARG A 856 10.81 -20.51 -18.01
N GLU A 857 12.10 -20.21 -17.91
CA GLU A 857 12.70 -19.76 -16.66
C GLU A 857 12.36 -18.30 -16.37
N LEU A 858 12.26 -17.44 -17.38
CA LEU A 858 11.70 -16.09 -17.21
C LEU A 858 10.25 -16.14 -16.72
N GLY A 859 9.50 -17.18 -17.11
CA GLY A 859 8.12 -17.39 -16.69
C GLY A 859 7.95 -17.41 -15.17
N LYS A 860 8.95 -17.85 -14.38
CA LYS A 860 8.83 -17.90 -12.90
C LYS A 860 8.70 -16.51 -12.24
N TYR A 861 9.10 -15.45 -12.95
CA TYR A 861 9.04 -14.07 -12.49
C TYR A 861 7.78 -13.33 -12.95
N ILE A 862 6.87 -14.00 -13.66
CA ILE A 862 5.56 -13.45 -14.00
C ILE A 862 4.59 -13.65 -12.84
N ALA A 863 4.16 -12.53 -12.28
CA ALA A 863 3.27 -12.43 -11.13
C ALA A 863 1.82 -12.10 -11.50
N SER A 864 1.48 -11.93 -12.78
CA SER A 864 0.17 -11.46 -13.27
C SER A 864 -0.98 -12.39 -12.85
N PHE A 865 -0.70 -13.69 -12.68
CA PHE A 865 -1.65 -14.68 -12.18
C PHE A 865 -1.47 -15.01 -10.68
N GLY A 866 -0.65 -14.24 -9.96
CA GLY A 866 -0.15 -14.63 -8.65
C GLY A 866 0.87 -15.75 -8.74
N TYR A 867 1.07 -16.48 -7.63
CA TYR A 867 2.07 -17.55 -7.56
C TYR A 867 1.72 -18.58 -6.48
N GLY A 868 2.23 -19.81 -6.63
CA GLY A 868 2.11 -20.90 -5.66
C GLY A 868 0.69 -21.44 -5.47
N THR A 869 0.35 -21.88 -4.26
CA THR A 869 -0.96 -22.51 -3.96
C THR A 869 -2.17 -21.58 -4.10
N ARG A 870 -1.93 -20.28 -4.32
CA ARG A 870 -2.94 -19.23 -4.51
C ARG A 870 -2.90 -18.60 -5.91
N ILE A 871 -2.29 -19.28 -6.88
CA ILE A 871 -2.31 -18.88 -8.29
C ILE A 871 -3.76 -18.82 -8.83
N CYS A 872 -3.99 -17.96 -9.82
CA CYS A 872 -5.29 -17.69 -10.44
C CYS A 872 -6.06 -18.97 -10.84
N VAL A 873 -7.40 -18.98 -10.65
CA VAL A 873 -8.28 -20.09 -11.11
C VAL A 873 -8.46 -20.05 -12.60
N GLY A 874 -8.79 -18.86 -13.10
CA GLY A 874 -9.16 -18.63 -14.48
C GLY A 874 -7.98 -18.53 -15.42
N MET A 875 -6.77 -18.96 -15.03
CA MET A 875 -5.56 -18.81 -15.84
C MET A 875 -5.72 -19.45 -17.24
N ASN A 876 -6.29 -20.66 -17.31
CA ASN A 876 -6.53 -21.33 -18.60
C ASN A 876 -7.55 -20.59 -19.47
N LEU A 877 -8.62 -20.07 -18.85
CA LEU A 877 -9.65 -19.31 -19.55
C LEU A 877 -9.05 -17.99 -20.09
N ALA A 878 -8.32 -17.26 -19.25
CA ALA A 878 -7.62 -16.04 -19.64
C ALA A 878 -6.63 -16.27 -20.79
N TYR A 879 -5.84 -17.35 -20.77
CA TYR A 879 -4.97 -17.69 -21.89
C TYR A 879 -5.77 -17.97 -23.17
N ALA A 880 -6.84 -18.78 -23.09
CA ALA A 880 -7.69 -19.04 -24.24
C ALA A 880 -8.28 -17.74 -24.83
N GLU A 881 -8.76 -16.84 -23.98
CA GLU A 881 -9.23 -15.51 -24.39
C GLU A 881 -8.13 -14.68 -25.06
N MET A 882 -6.97 -14.54 -24.42
CA MET A 882 -5.87 -13.71 -24.93
C MET A 882 -5.33 -14.24 -26.27
N TYR A 883 -5.04 -15.54 -26.36
CA TYR A 883 -4.53 -16.15 -27.58
C TYR A 883 -5.51 -16.00 -28.74
N THR A 884 -6.78 -16.36 -28.52
CA THR A 884 -7.80 -16.31 -29.57
C THR A 884 -8.13 -14.87 -29.96
N ALA A 885 -8.27 -13.95 -29.02
CA ALA A 885 -8.58 -12.54 -29.31
C ALA A 885 -7.44 -11.85 -30.08
N ILE A 886 -6.19 -12.04 -29.67
CA ILE A 886 -5.04 -11.44 -30.35
C ILE A 886 -4.90 -12.03 -31.76
N ALA A 887 -4.99 -13.35 -31.90
CA ALA A 887 -4.87 -14.01 -33.20
C ALA A 887 -5.97 -13.59 -34.18
N LEU A 888 -7.24 -13.59 -33.75
CA LEU A 888 -8.36 -13.24 -34.63
C LEU A 888 -8.39 -11.75 -35.00
N LEU A 889 -8.01 -10.85 -34.09
CA LEU A 889 -8.08 -9.41 -34.35
C LEU A 889 -6.82 -8.86 -35.05
N PHE A 890 -5.63 -9.38 -34.73
CA PHE A 890 -4.36 -8.85 -35.21
C PHE A 890 -3.62 -9.78 -36.18
N GLY A 891 -4.13 -11.00 -36.41
CA GLY A 891 -3.56 -11.97 -37.34
C GLY A 891 -3.52 -11.52 -38.81
N PRO A 892 -2.93 -12.34 -39.70
CA PRO A 892 -2.70 -11.99 -41.11
C PRO A 892 -4.01 -11.79 -41.88
N HIS A 893 -5.07 -12.48 -41.46
CA HIS A 893 -6.36 -12.56 -42.13
C HIS A 893 -7.48 -11.95 -41.30
N THR A 894 -7.29 -10.74 -40.77
CA THR A 894 -8.32 -10.06 -39.97
C THR A 894 -9.71 -10.20 -40.60
N SER A 895 -10.68 -10.56 -39.77
CA SER A 895 -12.07 -10.70 -40.20
C SER A 895 -12.52 -9.38 -40.86
N HIS A 896 -13.04 -9.47 -42.09
CA HIS A 896 -13.49 -8.31 -42.89
C HIS A 896 -12.41 -7.28 -43.30
N GLY A 897 -11.11 -7.58 -43.12
CA GLY A 897 -10.03 -6.68 -43.54
C GLY A 897 -9.88 -5.44 -42.67
N LEU A 898 -10.43 -5.47 -41.45
CA LEU A 898 -10.36 -4.37 -40.48
C LEU A 898 -8.92 -3.90 -40.28
N GLN A 899 -8.69 -2.60 -40.46
CA GLN A 899 -7.41 -1.95 -40.12
C GLN A 899 -7.60 -1.06 -38.91
N LEU A 900 -6.89 -1.35 -37.82
CA LEU A 900 -6.94 -0.55 -36.60
C LEU A 900 -5.73 0.39 -36.56
N GLN A 901 -5.95 1.65 -36.27
CA GLN A 901 -4.89 2.65 -36.07
C GLN A 901 -5.15 3.41 -34.78
N LEU A 902 -4.12 3.70 -34.00
CA LEU A 902 -4.27 4.46 -32.75
C LEU A 902 -4.83 5.85 -33.03
N TYR A 903 -5.86 6.24 -32.29
CA TYR A 903 -6.48 7.57 -32.35
C TYR A 903 -6.18 8.34 -31.09
N ARG A 904 -5.35 9.39 -31.18
CA ARG A 904 -5.01 10.28 -30.05
C ARG A 904 -4.78 9.49 -28.75
N THR A 905 -4.00 8.41 -28.87
CA THR A 905 -3.64 7.50 -27.80
C THR A 905 -2.12 7.51 -27.73
N THR A 906 -1.59 7.74 -26.55
CA THR A 906 -0.16 7.83 -26.28
C THR A 906 0.24 6.83 -25.20
N HIS A 907 1.54 6.76 -24.92
CA HIS A 907 2.04 5.91 -23.84
C HIS A 907 1.44 6.28 -22.46
N GLU A 908 1.01 7.52 -22.24
CA GLU A 908 0.37 7.94 -20.97
C GLU A 908 -1.02 7.29 -20.75
N ASP A 909 -1.67 6.81 -21.83
CA ASP A 909 -2.98 6.14 -21.75
C ASP A 909 -2.88 4.69 -21.26
N VAL A 910 -1.68 4.10 -21.25
CA VAL A 910 -1.40 2.74 -20.77
C VAL A 910 -0.37 2.69 -19.65
N LYS A 911 0.37 3.78 -19.40
CA LYS A 911 1.41 3.83 -18.38
C LYS A 911 0.80 3.74 -16.99
N PHE A 912 1.23 2.73 -16.22
CA PHE A 912 0.87 2.57 -14.82
C PHE A 912 1.16 3.85 -14.01
N SER A 913 0.10 4.44 -13.45
CA SER A 913 0.18 5.68 -12.64
C SER A 913 -0.53 5.55 -11.29
N HIS A 914 -1.57 4.71 -11.20
CA HIS A 914 -2.34 4.50 -9.97
C HIS A 914 -2.56 2.99 -9.72
N ASP A 915 -2.47 2.59 -8.45
CA ASP A 915 -2.84 1.25 -7.96
C ASP A 915 -4.28 1.29 -7.42
N PHE A 916 -5.21 0.70 -8.16
CA PHE A 916 -6.62 0.56 -7.77
C PHE A 916 -7.04 -0.91 -7.71
N VAL A 917 -6.20 -1.76 -7.10
CA VAL A 917 -6.23 -3.23 -7.22
C VAL A 917 -5.62 -3.72 -8.54
N VAL A 918 -6.01 -3.05 -9.63
CA VAL A 918 -5.47 -3.21 -10.98
C VAL A 918 -4.65 -1.98 -11.37
N ASP A 919 -3.89 -2.08 -12.46
CA ASP A 919 -3.18 -0.94 -13.01
C ASP A 919 -4.14 0.07 -13.63
N ALA A 920 -3.97 1.33 -13.25
CA ALA A 920 -4.70 2.43 -13.85
C ALA A 920 -3.72 3.48 -14.39
N PRO A 921 -3.97 3.99 -15.61
CA PRO A 921 -3.22 5.11 -16.16
C PRO A 921 -3.51 6.40 -15.38
N ARG A 922 -2.94 7.52 -15.85
CA ARG A 922 -3.24 8.83 -15.28
C ARG A 922 -4.75 9.08 -15.28
N LEU A 923 -5.30 9.63 -14.20
CA LEU A 923 -6.71 10.00 -14.15
C LEU A 923 -7.02 11.04 -15.24
N GLY A 924 -8.13 10.85 -15.94
CA GLY A 924 -8.56 11.70 -17.05
C GLY A 924 -8.16 11.18 -18.45
N THR A 925 -7.37 10.11 -18.55
CA THR A 925 -7.12 9.46 -19.85
C THR A 925 -8.40 8.85 -20.41
N ARG A 926 -8.48 8.76 -21.74
CA ARG A 926 -9.61 8.17 -22.47
C ARG A 926 -9.40 6.69 -22.79
N GLY A 927 -8.28 6.12 -22.34
CA GLY A 927 -7.86 4.75 -22.64
C GLY A 927 -7.38 4.60 -24.08
N VAL A 928 -7.22 3.35 -24.51
CA VAL A 928 -6.75 3.03 -25.86
C VAL A 928 -7.91 3.18 -26.83
N ARG A 929 -7.82 4.19 -27.71
CA ARG A 929 -8.79 4.45 -28.77
C ARG A 929 -8.16 4.16 -30.13
N VAL A 930 -8.96 3.60 -31.02
CA VAL A 930 -8.55 3.30 -32.39
C VAL A 930 -9.53 3.91 -33.37
N VAL A 931 -9.04 4.31 -34.54
CA VAL A 931 -9.89 4.48 -35.71
C VAL A 931 -9.92 3.17 -36.47
N VAL A 932 -11.12 2.73 -36.86
CA VAL A 932 -11.31 1.55 -37.70
C VAL A 932 -11.31 2.00 -39.17
N GLY A 933 -10.43 1.39 -39.96
CA GLY A 933 -10.23 1.61 -41.40
C GLY A 933 -10.69 0.44 -42.24
#